data_AF-A0A965IG19-F1
#
_entry.id   AF-A0A965IG19-F1
#
_cell.length_a   1.000
_cell.length_b   1.000
_cell.length_c   1.000
_cell.angle_alpha   90.00
_cell.angle_beta   90.00
_cell.angle_gamma   90.00
#
_symmetry.space_group_name_H-M   'P 1'
#
loop_
_entity.id
_entity.type
_entity.pdbx_description
1 polymer ?
#
loop_
_entity_poly.entity_id
_entity_poly.type
_entity_poly.pdbx_seq_one_letter_code
_entity_poly.pdbx_strand_id
1 'polypeptide(L)'
;MAQRTICLRQVKNWVHHRYRVCEFTRGLVAILGENGSGKSSLFGAIRWLLTGENPNFGVKADNISQYAKDGEPAYATLEFEHNGHIAVVTRHLLPEKEQSTLLVDGKEIGRGDKNVTAGIEKLLGVDAKFISRFIIVAQTEIFSFIDDNQTDTDKFFQRLFNTAKADKCQDVIGKGVAKITIPEIVRTSSELASDRDEQLRAAEDLRDQISKLPQPENIVANIQTEQAVIKQWETRERVANELSKIEEQLVRQQQQLETLTADGKQYEDDLTALTNAANGQEAAHAAARVALGHWESYKSIAKAKEQLQASRTQLAELRAKNAKPQEPGPLSAEELRRDEEGRRKAIKEAEKFIQMFSDSGVAECPTCHTPSEKLADSVEKQRTALAKMREDLEEISAAQVKQAGVERAWQQWQVREKELNAQEQQLNVSERDILAVAPPATSEDELKQAVVDYEEFLRVKKEIEPLAQKAREDKAKIAGTLTTLKERKKQLEEEISEIVVTQADAHLSQVRLNKMQEQIKTSTELAEKRAQLLSEARRLDDQYQQVHKQEQDAIKLRGWAAVAETARDALKNAPRLVAQRNLQRLESAINELLQVFRVNFVVKVATDGTPTFIAEFFDGRRQVAQRLSVGQKTVLALAFRVAVNAMFAEEIGLLALDEPTASLDQPRIQALAPVLEKLRELSTAKGLQCLLVTHATNLSHLFESAIELEAPELRHVQRAG
;
A
#
# COMPACT_ATOMS: atom_id res chain seq x y z
N MET A 1 -42.77 -26.30 94.58
CA MET A 1 -41.43 -26.73 94.14
C MET A 1 -40.59 -25.49 93.97
N ALA A 2 -39.56 -25.33 94.80
CA ALA A 2 -38.72 -24.13 94.80
C ALA A 2 -37.91 -24.06 93.48
N GLN A 3 -38.08 -22.99 92.71
CA GLN A 3 -37.29 -22.71 91.51
C GLN A 3 -35.83 -22.41 91.94
N ARG A 4 -34.83 -22.96 91.23
CA ARG A 4 -33.42 -23.08 91.67
C ARG A 4 -32.52 -22.35 90.69
N THR A 5 -31.79 -21.30 91.08
CA THR A 5 -30.94 -20.59 90.10
C THR A 5 -29.63 -21.33 89.81
N ILE A 6 -28.89 -21.81 90.82
CA ILE A 6 -27.70 -22.69 90.65
C ILE A 6 -27.64 -23.75 91.75
N CYS A 7 -27.27 -24.98 91.40
CA CYS A 7 -27.05 -26.12 92.28
C CYS A 7 -25.78 -26.88 91.88
N LEU A 8 -24.81 -27.00 92.78
CA LEU A 8 -23.59 -27.76 92.54
C LEU A 8 -23.83 -29.24 92.84
N ARG A 9 -24.32 -29.95 91.81
CA ARG A 9 -24.67 -31.37 91.89
C ARG A 9 -23.52 -32.22 92.38
N GLN A 10 -22.29 -31.96 91.92
CA GLN A 10 -21.15 -32.77 92.30
C GLN A 10 -19.82 -32.09 92.04
N VAL A 11 -18.88 -32.20 92.97
CA VAL A 11 -17.45 -31.92 92.80
C VAL A 11 -16.66 -33.13 93.25
N LYS A 12 -15.81 -33.67 92.39
CA LYS A 12 -14.95 -34.83 92.70
C LYS A 12 -13.49 -34.50 92.39
N ASN A 13 -12.61 -34.76 93.35
CA ASN A 13 -11.16 -34.58 93.26
C ASN A 13 -10.73 -33.21 92.70
N TRP A 14 -11.28 -32.13 93.26
CA TRP A 14 -10.97 -30.75 92.89
C TRP A 14 -10.26 -30.02 94.03
N VAL A 15 -8.99 -29.66 93.87
CA VAL A 15 -8.16 -28.93 94.86
C VAL A 15 -8.30 -29.52 96.28
N HIS A 16 -9.00 -28.86 97.20
CA HIS A 16 -9.23 -29.34 98.58
C HIS A 16 -10.43 -30.31 98.73
N HIS A 17 -11.13 -30.66 97.65
CA HIS A 17 -12.43 -31.35 97.64
C HIS A 17 -12.32 -32.74 97.00
N ARG A 18 -12.27 -33.81 97.81
CA ARG A 18 -12.34 -35.21 97.35
C ARG A 18 -13.70 -35.56 96.73
N TYR A 19 -14.77 -35.23 97.44
CA TYR A 19 -16.15 -35.40 96.98
C TYR A 19 -17.04 -34.41 97.70
N ARG A 20 -17.94 -33.74 96.98
CA ARG A 20 -18.91 -32.82 97.56
C ARG A 20 -20.15 -32.65 96.70
N VAL A 21 -21.27 -32.43 97.37
CA VAL A 21 -22.55 -32.01 96.80
C VAL A 21 -22.99 -30.80 97.60
N CYS A 22 -23.31 -29.70 96.92
CA CYS A 22 -23.74 -28.46 97.56
C CYS A 22 -24.99 -27.94 96.87
N GLU A 23 -26.12 -27.99 97.57
CA GLU A 23 -27.34 -27.36 97.10
C GLU A 23 -27.38 -25.91 97.59
N PHE A 24 -27.42 -24.96 96.67
CA PHE A 24 -27.57 -23.55 97.01
C PHE A 24 -29.05 -23.18 96.89
N THR A 25 -29.63 -22.61 97.95
CA THR A 25 -30.98 -22.06 97.88
C THR A 25 -30.97 -20.75 97.10
N ARG A 26 -32.13 -20.29 96.61
CA ARG A 26 -32.30 -18.85 96.32
C ARG A 26 -32.08 -18.05 97.60
N GLY A 27 -31.84 -16.75 97.47
CA GLY A 27 -31.51 -15.93 98.62
C GLY A 27 -30.06 -15.48 98.67
N LEU A 28 -29.75 -14.85 99.79
CA LEU A 28 -28.39 -14.61 100.23
C LEU A 28 -27.86 -15.86 100.96
N VAL A 29 -26.90 -16.56 100.36
CA VAL A 29 -26.31 -17.81 100.85
C VAL A 29 -24.86 -17.59 101.29
N ALA A 30 -24.52 -17.98 102.51
CA ALA A 30 -23.14 -17.95 102.99
C ALA A 30 -22.40 -19.27 102.72
N ILE A 31 -21.13 -19.18 102.35
CA ILE A 31 -20.17 -20.29 102.43
C ILE A 31 -19.19 -19.96 103.55
N LEU A 32 -19.36 -20.63 104.70
CA LEU A 32 -18.61 -20.40 105.93
C LEU A 32 -17.57 -21.49 106.15
N GLY A 33 -16.50 -21.18 106.89
CA GLY A 33 -15.46 -22.14 107.25
C GLY A 33 -14.14 -21.47 107.56
N GLU A 34 -13.26 -22.17 108.27
CA GLU A 34 -11.92 -21.69 108.61
C GLU A 34 -11.06 -21.43 107.35
N ASN A 35 -9.97 -20.69 107.51
CA ASN A 35 -8.99 -20.53 106.44
C ASN A 35 -8.40 -21.90 106.08
N GLY A 36 -8.27 -22.20 104.78
CA GLY A 36 -7.83 -23.52 104.31
C GLY A 36 -8.92 -24.60 104.22
N SER A 37 -10.17 -24.32 104.61
CA SER A 37 -11.31 -25.27 104.45
C SER A 37 -11.67 -25.57 102.98
N GLY A 38 -11.19 -24.76 102.04
CA GLY A 38 -11.44 -24.90 100.60
C GLY A 38 -12.57 -24.03 100.07
N LYS A 39 -13.00 -22.99 100.78
CA LYS A 39 -14.10 -22.09 100.33
C LYS A 39 -13.83 -21.48 98.95
N SER A 40 -12.70 -20.81 98.78
CA SER A 40 -12.29 -20.20 97.51
C SER A 40 -12.07 -21.25 96.41
N SER A 41 -11.61 -22.46 96.75
CA SER A 41 -11.52 -23.55 95.75
C SER A 41 -12.88 -24.05 95.30
N LEU A 42 -13.88 -24.14 96.19
CA LEU A 42 -15.26 -24.48 95.81
C LEU A 42 -15.84 -23.41 94.88
N PHE A 43 -15.62 -22.14 95.23
CA PHE A 43 -16.03 -20.99 94.44
C PHE A 43 -15.37 -21.00 93.05
N GLY A 44 -14.07 -21.30 93.00
CA GLY A 44 -13.31 -21.49 91.76
C GLY A 44 -13.88 -22.61 90.88
N ALA A 45 -14.41 -23.70 91.46
CA ALA A 45 -15.08 -24.76 90.70
C ALA A 45 -16.34 -24.25 89.98
N ILE A 46 -17.15 -23.43 90.65
CA ILE A 46 -18.35 -22.81 90.05
C ILE A 46 -17.94 -21.88 88.90
N ARG A 47 -16.93 -21.04 89.11
CA ARG A 47 -16.35 -20.18 88.05
C ARG A 47 -15.92 -21.03 86.86
N TRP A 48 -15.12 -22.07 87.09
CA TRP A 48 -14.63 -22.96 86.03
C TRP A 48 -15.76 -23.66 85.27
N LEU A 49 -16.79 -24.13 85.96
CA LEU A 49 -17.93 -24.78 85.31
C LEU A 49 -18.62 -23.86 84.31
N LEU A 50 -18.88 -22.61 84.70
CA LEU A 50 -19.58 -21.64 83.87
C LEU A 50 -18.71 -21.03 82.76
N THR A 51 -17.44 -20.73 83.03
CA THR A 51 -16.59 -19.98 82.09
C THR A 51 -15.59 -20.85 81.34
N GLY A 52 -15.18 -21.97 81.95
CA GLY A 52 -14.07 -22.80 81.46
C GLY A 52 -12.69 -22.22 81.72
N GLU A 53 -12.60 -21.04 82.35
CA GLU A 53 -11.35 -20.41 82.76
C GLU A 53 -10.70 -21.20 83.90
N ASN A 54 -9.37 -21.24 83.94
CA ASN A 54 -8.65 -21.80 85.07
C ASN A 54 -8.70 -20.77 86.23
N PRO A 55 -9.33 -21.06 87.37
CA PRO A 55 -9.46 -20.10 88.47
C PRO A 55 -8.17 -19.96 89.28
N ASN A 56 -7.26 -20.93 89.20
CA ASN A 56 -6.01 -20.95 89.96
C ASN A 56 -4.80 -20.76 89.04
N PHE A 57 -3.67 -20.36 89.63
CA PHE A 57 -2.39 -20.28 88.92
C PHE A 57 -1.96 -21.67 88.41
N GLY A 58 -1.39 -21.73 87.21
CA GLY A 58 -0.93 -22.98 86.58
C GLY A 58 -1.83 -23.47 85.45
N VAL A 59 -1.77 -24.77 85.16
CA VAL A 59 -2.61 -25.43 84.14
C VAL A 59 -3.83 -26.10 84.76
N LYS A 60 -4.81 -26.48 83.95
CA LYS A 60 -6.07 -27.07 84.45
C LYS A 60 -5.85 -28.35 85.27
N ALA A 61 -4.86 -29.16 84.88
CA ALA A 61 -4.51 -30.41 85.57
C ALA A 61 -4.01 -30.18 87.01
N ASP A 62 -3.42 -29.02 87.31
CA ASP A 62 -2.95 -28.67 88.65
C ASP A 62 -4.10 -28.49 89.65
N ASN A 63 -5.35 -28.39 89.17
CA ASN A 63 -6.54 -28.33 90.02
C ASN A 63 -7.05 -29.70 90.48
N ILE A 64 -6.45 -30.80 90.02
CA ILE A 64 -6.77 -32.13 90.54
C ILE A 64 -6.34 -32.17 92.00
N SER A 65 -7.22 -32.67 92.87
CA SER A 65 -6.97 -32.68 94.30
C SER A 65 -5.68 -33.44 94.65
N GLN A 66 -4.80 -32.84 95.45
CA GLN A 66 -3.61 -33.52 95.98
C GLN A 66 -3.93 -34.76 96.82
N TYR A 67 -5.18 -34.87 97.29
CA TYR A 67 -5.66 -36.03 98.03
C TYR A 67 -6.19 -37.14 97.11
N ALA A 68 -6.29 -36.91 95.79
CA ALA A 68 -6.72 -37.91 94.79
C ALA A 68 -5.68 -39.04 94.69
N LYS A 69 -6.13 -40.28 94.51
CA LYS A 69 -5.22 -41.39 94.14
C LYS A 69 -5.02 -41.37 92.63
N ASP A 70 -3.88 -41.88 92.15
CA ASP A 70 -3.57 -41.97 90.73
C ASP A 70 -4.71 -42.61 89.93
N GLY A 71 -5.14 -41.93 88.87
CA GLY A 71 -6.20 -42.39 87.98
C GLY A 71 -7.64 -42.21 88.51
N GLU A 72 -7.85 -41.71 89.73
CA GLU A 72 -9.20 -41.42 90.21
C GLU A 72 -9.83 -40.25 89.43
N PRO A 73 -11.10 -40.36 88.98
CA PRO A 73 -11.72 -39.34 88.15
C PRO A 73 -11.88 -38.02 88.89
N ALA A 74 -11.58 -36.93 88.19
CA ALA A 74 -11.68 -35.56 88.66
C ALA A 74 -12.59 -34.77 87.71
N TYR A 75 -13.73 -34.33 88.22
CA TYR A 75 -14.74 -33.60 87.45
C TYR A 75 -15.65 -32.81 88.38
N ALA A 76 -16.38 -31.85 87.81
CA ALA A 76 -17.46 -31.18 88.51
C ALA A 76 -18.70 -31.07 87.63
N THR A 77 -19.87 -31.00 88.26
CA THR A 77 -21.17 -30.85 87.62
C THR A 77 -21.97 -29.75 88.33
N LEU A 78 -22.42 -28.78 87.54
CA LEU A 78 -23.28 -27.69 87.96
C LEU A 78 -24.62 -27.79 87.22
N GLU A 79 -25.71 -27.69 87.96
CA GLU A 79 -27.04 -27.44 87.41
C GLU A 79 -27.38 -25.97 87.62
N PHE A 80 -27.99 -25.31 86.64
CA PHE A 80 -28.53 -23.96 86.81
C PHE A 80 -29.80 -23.78 85.99
N GLU A 81 -30.67 -22.87 86.44
CA GLU A 81 -31.90 -22.49 85.75
C GLU A 81 -31.73 -21.07 85.19
N HIS A 82 -32.05 -20.88 83.92
CA HIS A 82 -32.05 -19.56 83.30
C HIS A 82 -33.21 -19.46 82.29
N ASN A 83 -34.02 -18.41 82.39
CA ASN A 83 -35.19 -18.17 81.54
C ASN A 83 -36.15 -19.38 81.42
N GLY A 84 -36.32 -20.13 82.52
CA GLY A 84 -37.18 -21.31 82.58
C GLY A 84 -36.58 -22.60 82.00
N HIS A 85 -35.33 -22.57 81.53
CA HIS A 85 -34.58 -23.73 81.05
C HIS A 85 -33.62 -24.25 82.11
N ILE A 86 -33.53 -25.57 82.26
CA ILE A 86 -32.60 -26.22 83.20
C ILE A 86 -31.36 -26.68 82.43
N ALA A 87 -30.22 -26.09 82.75
CA ALA A 87 -28.93 -26.43 82.17
C ALA A 87 -28.08 -27.26 83.15
N VAL A 88 -27.42 -28.30 82.65
CA VAL A 88 -26.46 -29.11 83.39
C VAL A 88 -25.13 -29.09 82.65
N VAL A 89 -24.11 -28.49 83.26
CA VAL A 89 -22.74 -28.49 82.75
C VAL A 89 -21.89 -29.46 83.57
N THR A 90 -21.19 -30.35 82.87
CA THR A 90 -20.19 -31.23 83.46
C THR A 90 -18.86 -31.00 82.79
N ARG A 91 -17.81 -30.73 83.58
CA ARG A 91 -16.44 -30.57 83.07
C ARG A 91 -15.52 -31.59 83.71
N HIS A 92 -14.64 -32.17 82.90
CA HIS A 92 -13.70 -33.21 83.31
C HIS A 92 -12.26 -32.68 83.30
N LEU A 93 -11.49 -33.05 84.33
CA LEU A 93 -10.02 -32.94 84.37
C LEU A 93 -9.38 -34.32 84.18
N LEU A 94 -9.99 -35.37 84.74
CA LEU A 94 -9.52 -36.74 84.61
C LEU A 94 -10.71 -37.72 84.56
N PRO A 95 -10.70 -38.74 83.68
CA PRO A 95 -9.69 -39.01 82.65
C PRO A 95 -9.79 -38.02 81.47
N GLU A 96 -8.65 -37.64 80.87
CA GLU A 96 -8.60 -36.63 79.78
C GLU A 96 -9.44 -37.00 78.54
N LYS A 97 -9.70 -38.30 78.33
CA LYS A 97 -10.54 -38.80 77.24
C LYS A 97 -12.02 -38.42 77.39
N GLU A 98 -12.48 -38.10 78.59
CA GLU A 98 -13.85 -37.66 78.83
C GLU A 98 -13.99 -36.17 78.49
N GLN A 99 -14.94 -35.85 77.62
CA GLN A 99 -15.18 -34.48 77.18
C GLN A 99 -16.21 -33.79 78.07
N SER A 100 -15.99 -32.52 78.37
CA SER A 100 -16.99 -31.65 79.01
C SER A 100 -18.29 -31.62 78.19
N THR A 101 -19.43 -31.58 78.86
CA THR A 101 -20.76 -31.57 78.23
C THR A 101 -21.66 -30.48 78.81
N LEU A 102 -22.60 -30.02 78.00
CA LEU A 102 -23.66 -29.09 78.38
C LEU A 102 -24.99 -29.66 77.89
N LEU A 103 -25.89 -29.92 78.83
CA LEU A 103 -27.26 -30.33 78.56
C LEU A 103 -28.22 -29.20 78.90
N VAL A 104 -29.22 -28.95 78.08
CA VAL A 104 -30.33 -28.03 78.37
C VAL A 104 -31.64 -28.79 78.19
N ASP A 105 -32.48 -28.80 79.22
CA ASP A 105 -33.73 -29.55 79.30
C ASP A 105 -33.56 -31.03 78.89
N GLY A 106 -32.46 -31.63 79.33
CA GLY A 106 -32.10 -33.02 79.05
C GLY A 106 -31.48 -33.28 77.67
N LYS A 107 -31.32 -32.27 76.80
CA LYS A 107 -30.68 -32.41 75.48
C LYS A 107 -29.26 -31.88 75.51
N GLU A 108 -28.30 -32.66 75.02
CA GLU A 108 -26.92 -32.20 74.87
C GLU A 108 -26.83 -31.13 73.76
N ILE A 109 -26.39 -29.93 74.11
CA ILE A 109 -26.22 -28.79 73.20
C ILE A 109 -24.75 -28.40 73.00
N GLY A 110 -23.83 -28.97 73.78
CA GLY A 110 -22.41 -28.68 73.69
C GLY A 110 -21.55 -29.83 74.19
N ARG A 111 -20.49 -30.14 73.44
CA ARG A 111 -19.48 -31.15 73.78
C ARG A 111 -18.07 -30.63 73.52
N GLY A 112 -17.18 -30.87 74.48
CA GLY A 112 -15.83 -30.32 74.53
C GLY A 112 -15.82 -28.89 75.09
N ASP A 113 -14.74 -28.54 75.78
CA ASP A 113 -14.64 -27.28 76.55
C ASP A 113 -15.05 -26.02 75.78
N LYS A 114 -14.66 -25.90 74.50
CA LYS A 114 -14.97 -24.73 73.66
C LYS A 114 -16.47 -24.60 73.38
N ASN A 115 -17.13 -25.69 72.95
CA ASN A 115 -18.55 -25.66 72.61
C ASN A 115 -19.43 -25.56 73.85
N VAL A 116 -19.00 -26.16 74.97
CA VAL A 116 -19.65 -25.99 76.27
C VAL A 116 -19.63 -24.51 76.67
N THR A 117 -18.47 -23.86 76.64
CA THR A 117 -18.39 -22.42 76.96
C THR A 117 -19.24 -21.58 76.00
N ALA A 118 -19.13 -21.77 74.67
CA ALA A 118 -19.95 -21.03 73.71
C ALA A 118 -21.47 -21.26 73.87
N GLY A 119 -21.86 -22.49 74.25
CA GLY A 119 -23.24 -22.82 74.57
C GLY A 119 -23.76 -22.09 75.81
N ILE A 120 -22.94 -21.99 76.86
CA ILE A 120 -23.26 -21.21 78.07
C ILE A 120 -23.35 -19.72 77.74
N GLU A 121 -22.39 -19.16 76.98
CA GLU A 121 -22.42 -17.74 76.58
C GLU A 121 -23.67 -17.39 75.79
N LYS A 122 -24.10 -18.30 74.89
CA LYS A 122 -25.33 -18.13 74.12
C LYS A 122 -26.58 -18.23 75.00
N LEU A 123 -26.59 -19.16 75.96
CA LEU A 123 -27.71 -19.36 76.87
C LEU A 123 -27.90 -18.17 77.80
N LEU A 124 -26.82 -17.64 78.36
CA LEU A 124 -26.83 -16.54 79.33
C LEU A 124 -26.79 -15.15 78.67
N GLY A 125 -26.54 -15.06 77.37
CA GLY A 125 -26.47 -13.80 76.62
C GLY A 125 -25.22 -12.95 76.89
N VAL A 126 -24.28 -13.44 77.70
CA VAL A 126 -23.04 -12.75 78.10
C VAL A 126 -21.82 -13.64 77.87
N ASP A 127 -20.66 -13.03 77.61
CA ASP A 127 -19.43 -13.79 77.40
C ASP A 127 -18.83 -14.33 78.71
N ALA A 128 -17.95 -15.34 78.61
CA ALA A 128 -17.34 -16.00 79.76
C ALA A 128 -16.54 -15.02 80.65
N LYS A 129 -15.96 -13.98 80.04
CA LYS A 129 -15.22 -12.93 80.75
C LYS A 129 -16.15 -12.01 81.54
N PHE A 130 -17.37 -11.79 81.04
CA PHE A 130 -18.38 -11.05 81.76
C PHE A 130 -18.80 -11.81 83.03
N ILE A 131 -19.02 -13.12 82.89
CA ILE A 131 -19.36 -13.99 84.03
C ILE A 131 -18.25 -13.98 85.07
N SER A 132 -16.99 -14.23 84.68
CA SER A 132 -15.87 -14.27 85.61
C SER A 132 -15.54 -12.92 86.23
N ARG A 133 -15.73 -11.82 85.51
CA ARG A 133 -15.30 -10.50 86.01
C ARG A 133 -16.39 -9.71 86.70
N PHE A 134 -17.68 -9.95 86.44
CA PHE A 134 -18.81 -9.18 86.99
C PHE A 134 -19.77 -9.97 87.87
N ILE A 135 -19.92 -11.26 87.61
CA ILE A 135 -20.92 -12.12 88.27
C ILE A 135 -20.25 -12.94 89.37
N ILE A 136 -19.12 -13.58 89.07
CA ILE A 136 -18.39 -14.46 89.99
C ILE A 136 -17.03 -13.84 90.30
N VAL A 137 -17.01 -12.93 91.27
CA VAL A 137 -15.85 -12.09 91.55
C VAL A 137 -14.93 -12.80 92.54
N ALA A 138 -13.71 -13.12 92.10
CA ALA A 138 -12.67 -13.67 92.96
C ALA A 138 -12.12 -12.60 93.92
N GLN A 139 -11.53 -13.06 95.03
CA GLN A 139 -10.99 -12.20 96.09
C GLN A 139 -10.02 -11.12 95.58
N THR A 140 -9.14 -11.47 94.62
CA THR A 140 -8.14 -10.55 94.05
C THR A 140 -8.72 -9.60 92.99
N GLU A 141 -9.89 -9.90 92.44
CA GLU A 141 -10.51 -9.16 91.32
C GLU A 141 -11.55 -8.14 91.78
N ILE A 142 -11.85 -8.08 93.09
CA ILE A 142 -12.85 -7.18 93.66
C ILE A 142 -12.55 -5.70 93.38
N PHE A 143 -11.27 -5.31 93.37
CA PHE A 143 -10.83 -3.95 93.11
C PHE A 143 -10.47 -3.65 91.65
N SER A 144 -10.56 -4.63 90.74
CA SER A 144 -10.08 -4.47 89.35
C SER A 144 -10.64 -3.22 88.67
N PHE A 145 -11.94 -2.94 88.77
CA PHE A 145 -12.53 -1.72 88.16
C PHE A 145 -12.04 -0.38 88.75
N ILE A 146 -11.42 -0.40 89.93
CA ILE A 146 -10.83 0.77 90.58
C ILE A 146 -9.35 0.85 90.20
N ASP A 147 -8.62 -0.24 90.39
CA ASP A 147 -7.15 -0.27 90.39
C ASP A 147 -6.53 -0.59 89.01
N ASP A 148 -7.33 -1.02 88.03
CA ASP A 148 -6.86 -1.24 86.67
C ASP A 148 -6.38 0.06 86.00
N ASN A 149 -5.47 -0.07 85.04
CA ASN A 149 -5.04 1.05 84.21
C ASN A 149 -6.18 1.53 83.29
N GLN A 150 -6.02 2.69 82.64
CA GLN A 150 -7.05 3.28 81.79
C GLN A 150 -7.51 2.36 80.66
N THR A 151 -6.59 1.68 79.97
CA THR A 151 -6.90 0.78 78.86
C THR A 151 -7.75 -0.41 79.31
N ASP A 152 -7.42 -1.00 80.46
CA ASP A 152 -8.14 -2.15 81.00
C ASP A 152 -9.48 -1.74 81.61
N THR A 153 -9.58 -0.52 82.15
CA THR A 153 -10.81 0.12 82.62
C THR A 153 -11.75 0.41 81.44
N ASP A 154 -11.25 0.96 80.33
CA ASP A 154 -12.04 1.21 79.12
C ASP A 154 -12.60 -0.11 78.56
N LYS A 155 -11.75 -1.15 78.46
CA LYS A 155 -12.20 -2.49 78.04
C LYS A 155 -13.19 -3.11 79.02
N PHE A 156 -13.06 -2.84 80.31
CA PHE A 156 -14.00 -3.29 81.33
C PHE A 156 -15.38 -2.69 81.10
N PHE A 157 -15.48 -1.37 80.98
CA PHE A 157 -16.76 -0.69 80.74
C PHE A 157 -17.33 -0.93 79.35
N GLN A 158 -16.49 -1.05 78.32
CA GLN A 158 -16.95 -1.45 76.98
C GLN A 158 -17.60 -2.83 76.97
N ARG A 159 -17.08 -3.79 77.76
CA ARG A 159 -17.72 -5.10 77.92
C ARG A 159 -18.98 -5.01 78.76
N LEU A 160 -18.93 -4.30 79.88
CA LEU A 160 -20.08 -4.12 80.77
C LEU A 160 -21.29 -3.53 80.02
N PHE A 161 -21.05 -2.55 79.15
CA PHE A 161 -22.09 -1.87 78.39
C PHE A 161 -22.28 -2.40 76.96
N ASN A 162 -21.62 -3.52 76.62
CA ASN A 162 -21.73 -4.20 75.33
C ASN A 162 -21.44 -3.30 74.10
N THR A 163 -20.47 -2.38 74.22
CA THR A 163 -20.09 -1.45 73.14
C THR A 163 -18.85 -1.90 72.34
N ALA A 164 -18.22 -3.02 72.72
CA ALA A 164 -17.02 -3.54 72.06
C ALA A 164 -17.20 -3.88 70.56
N LYS A 165 -18.45 -4.04 70.08
CA LYS A 165 -18.74 -4.27 68.65
C LYS A 165 -18.70 -2.99 67.82
N ALA A 166 -18.83 -1.81 68.42
CA ALA A 166 -18.85 -0.54 67.70
C ALA A 166 -17.53 -0.29 66.94
N ASP A 167 -16.39 -0.60 67.57
CA ASP A 167 -15.06 -0.48 66.95
C ASP A 167 -14.95 -1.33 65.68
N LYS A 168 -15.47 -2.57 65.71
CA LYS A 168 -15.49 -3.46 64.54
C LYS A 168 -16.35 -2.89 63.42
N CYS A 169 -17.53 -2.35 63.74
CA CYS A 169 -18.41 -1.74 62.74
C CYS A 169 -17.76 -0.51 62.11
N GLN A 170 -17.13 0.35 62.92
CA GLN A 170 -16.39 1.52 62.46
C GLN A 170 -15.27 1.14 61.49
N ASP A 171 -14.48 0.11 61.82
CA ASP A 171 -13.39 -0.37 60.97
C ASP A 171 -13.88 -0.92 59.62
N VAL A 172 -14.98 -1.68 59.63
CA VAL A 172 -15.58 -2.22 58.39
C VAL A 172 -16.08 -1.09 57.50
N ILE A 173 -16.76 -0.10 58.07
CA ILE A 173 -17.24 1.07 57.31
C ILE A 173 -16.06 1.86 56.75
N GLY A 174 -15.03 2.15 57.56
CA GLY A 174 -13.85 2.87 57.09
C GLY A 174 -13.13 2.18 55.93
N LYS A 175 -12.98 0.85 56.00
CA LYS A 175 -12.44 0.04 54.89
C LYS A 175 -13.34 0.04 53.66
N GLY A 176 -14.65 0.13 53.85
CA GLY A 176 -15.63 0.26 52.76
C GLY A 176 -15.51 1.61 52.05
N VAL A 177 -15.47 2.71 52.81
CA VAL A 177 -15.32 4.07 52.27
C VAL A 177 -14.02 4.22 51.49
N ALA A 178 -12.90 3.70 52.00
CA ALA A 178 -11.60 3.77 51.32
C ALA A 178 -11.56 3.06 49.95
N LYS A 179 -12.51 2.17 49.67
CA LYS A 179 -12.64 1.48 48.37
C LYS A 179 -13.54 2.20 47.38
N ILE A 180 -14.24 3.27 47.79
CA ILE A 180 -15.10 4.05 46.90
C ILE A 180 -14.21 4.91 46.00
N THR A 181 -14.15 4.57 44.72
CA THR A 181 -13.48 5.38 43.69
C THR A 181 -14.51 6.28 43.03
N ILE A 182 -14.35 7.60 43.21
CA ILE A 182 -15.21 8.59 42.56
C ILE A 182 -14.57 8.94 41.21
N PRO A 183 -15.30 8.79 40.08
CA PRO A 183 -14.79 9.20 38.78
C PRO A 183 -14.42 10.69 38.75
N GLU A 184 -13.27 11.00 38.17
CA GLU A 184 -12.85 12.37 37.91
C GLU A 184 -13.52 12.88 36.62
N ILE A 185 -14.26 13.98 36.72
CA ILE A 185 -14.97 14.59 35.59
C ILE A 185 -14.14 15.77 35.11
N VAL A 186 -13.37 15.56 34.03
CA VAL A 186 -12.49 16.58 33.44
C VAL A 186 -13.28 17.61 32.63
N ARG A 187 -14.31 17.14 31.92
CA ARG A 187 -15.18 17.94 31.06
C ARG A 187 -16.62 17.63 31.41
N THR A 188 -17.44 18.65 31.64
CA THR A 188 -18.80 18.44 32.13
C THR A 188 -19.76 18.03 31.02
N SER A 189 -20.83 17.32 31.38
CA SER A 189 -21.90 16.99 30.43
C SER A 189 -22.56 18.26 29.87
N SER A 190 -22.65 19.33 30.66
CA SER A 190 -23.17 20.63 30.20
C SER A 190 -22.31 21.27 29.12
N GLU A 191 -20.97 21.21 29.23
CA GLU A 191 -20.06 21.73 28.21
C GLU A 191 -20.19 20.96 26.89
N LEU A 192 -20.24 19.63 26.96
CA LEU A 192 -20.41 18.78 25.77
C LEU A 192 -21.75 19.03 25.06
N ALA A 193 -22.82 19.24 25.83
CA ALA A 193 -24.12 19.59 25.27
C ALA A 193 -24.09 20.96 24.56
N SER A 194 -23.42 21.95 25.16
CA SER A 194 -23.27 23.28 24.56
C SER A 194 -22.53 23.21 23.22
N ASP A 195 -21.39 22.51 23.17
CA ASP A 195 -20.63 22.33 21.93
C ASP A 195 -21.44 21.59 20.86
N ARG A 196 -22.15 20.52 21.24
CA ARG A 196 -23.01 19.76 20.32
C ARG A 196 -24.06 20.67 19.70
N ASP A 197 -24.73 21.48 20.52
CA ASP A 197 -25.80 22.37 20.06
C ASP A 197 -25.24 23.48 19.13
N GLU A 198 -24.02 23.95 19.38
CA GLU A 198 -23.32 24.87 18.47
C GLU A 198 -23.04 24.22 17.10
N GLN A 199 -22.53 22.99 17.08
CA GLN A 199 -22.30 22.24 15.83
C GLN A 199 -23.62 22.00 15.06
N LEU A 200 -24.71 21.69 15.76
CA LEU A 200 -26.03 21.49 15.15
C LEU A 200 -26.58 22.77 14.53
N ARG A 201 -26.47 23.92 15.22
CA ARG A 201 -26.87 25.22 14.68
C ARG A 201 -26.09 25.58 13.42
N ALA A 202 -24.77 25.40 13.44
CA ALA A 202 -23.94 25.63 12.26
C ALA A 202 -24.32 24.69 11.09
N ALA A 203 -24.69 23.44 11.38
CA ALA A 203 -25.16 22.50 10.36
C ALA A 203 -26.55 22.85 9.78
N GLU A 204 -27.43 23.46 10.59
CA GLU A 204 -28.72 24.01 10.15
C GLU A 204 -28.52 25.23 9.25
N ASP A 205 -27.63 26.17 9.62
CA ASP A 205 -27.30 27.32 8.78
C ASP A 205 -26.78 26.89 7.39
N LEU A 206 -25.93 25.87 7.33
CA LEU A 206 -25.47 25.31 6.05
C LEU A 206 -26.59 24.61 5.28
N ARG A 207 -27.53 23.94 5.96
CA ARG A 207 -28.71 23.34 5.31
C ARG A 207 -29.54 24.42 4.62
N ASP A 208 -29.75 25.54 5.28
CA ASP A 208 -30.53 26.66 4.75
C ASP A 208 -29.81 27.30 3.56
N GLN A 209 -28.48 27.44 3.61
CA GLN A 209 -27.68 27.89 2.47
C GLN A 209 -27.80 26.93 1.26
N ILE A 210 -27.71 25.62 1.49
CA ILE A 210 -27.85 24.61 0.42
C ILE A 210 -29.27 24.67 -0.18
N SER A 211 -30.30 24.87 0.64
CA SER A 211 -31.69 24.92 0.17
C SER A 211 -32.00 26.10 -0.76
N LYS A 212 -31.20 27.18 -0.69
CA LYS A 212 -31.29 28.34 -1.57
C LYS A 212 -30.62 28.12 -2.94
N LEU A 213 -29.81 27.06 -3.08
CA LEU A 213 -29.19 26.69 -4.37
C LEU A 213 -30.20 25.93 -5.24
N PRO A 214 -30.04 25.95 -6.57
CA PRO A 214 -30.90 25.17 -7.46
C PRO A 214 -30.78 23.67 -7.17
N GLN A 215 -31.91 22.96 -7.28
CA GLN A 215 -31.95 21.50 -7.09
C GLN A 215 -31.00 20.79 -8.07
N PRO A 216 -30.22 19.78 -7.64
CA PRO A 216 -29.28 19.07 -8.49
C PRO A 216 -29.90 18.49 -9.76
N GLU A 217 -31.14 17.96 -9.67
CA GLU A 217 -31.81 17.39 -10.85
C GLU A 217 -32.03 18.44 -11.96
N ASN A 218 -32.41 19.66 -11.55
CA ASN A 218 -32.61 20.76 -12.49
C ASN A 218 -31.28 21.20 -13.13
N ILE A 219 -30.19 21.18 -12.36
CA ILE A 219 -28.87 21.56 -12.89
C ILE A 219 -28.38 20.52 -13.92
N VAL A 220 -28.52 19.23 -13.63
CA VAL A 220 -28.07 18.16 -14.55
C VAL A 220 -28.87 18.19 -15.86
N ALA A 221 -30.19 18.35 -15.78
CA ALA A 221 -31.03 18.48 -16.97
C ALA A 221 -30.60 19.69 -17.82
N ASN A 222 -30.35 20.84 -17.19
CA ASN A 222 -29.90 22.04 -17.89
C ASN A 222 -28.50 21.87 -18.50
N ILE A 223 -27.55 21.23 -17.81
CA ILE A 223 -26.22 20.94 -18.36
C ILE A 223 -26.34 20.13 -19.66
N GLN A 224 -27.18 19.09 -19.69
CA GLN A 224 -27.37 18.28 -20.90
C GLN A 224 -27.91 19.13 -22.06
N THR A 225 -28.86 20.03 -21.80
CA THR A 225 -29.40 20.93 -22.83
C THR A 225 -28.34 21.90 -23.35
N GLU A 226 -27.55 22.51 -22.47
CA GLU A 226 -26.52 23.48 -22.88
C GLU A 226 -25.35 22.78 -23.60
N GLN A 227 -24.99 21.55 -23.21
CA GLN A 227 -24.00 20.73 -23.93
C GLN A 227 -24.46 20.36 -25.35
N ALA A 228 -25.75 20.09 -25.54
CA ALA A 228 -26.31 19.78 -26.85
C ALA A 228 -26.17 20.96 -27.82
N VAL A 229 -26.41 22.19 -27.34
CA VAL A 229 -26.24 23.42 -28.14
C VAL A 229 -24.78 23.60 -28.55
N ILE A 230 -23.83 23.45 -27.62
CA ILE A 230 -22.40 23.55 -27.91
C ILE A 230 -21.98 22.51 -28.96
N LYS A 231 -22.40 21.26 -28.80
CA LYS A 231 -22.08 20.17 -29.74
C LYS A 231 -22.65 20.40 -31.13
N GLN A 232 -23.86 20.97 -31.22
CA GLN A 232 -24.46 21.35 -32.51
C GLN A 232 -23.63 22.45 -33.19
N TRP A 233 -23.15 23.45 -32.44
CA TRP A 233 -22.25 24.48 -32.98
C TRP A 233 -20.90 23.92 -33.45
N GLU A 234 -20.23 23.09 -32.65
CA GLU A 234 -18.97 22.43 -33.04
C GLU A 234 -19.14 21.62 -34.33
N THR A 235 -20.29 20.94 -34.48
CA THR A 235 -20.64 20.22 -35.71
C THR A 235 -20.77 21.19 -36.87
N ARG A 236 -21.51 22.30 -36.71
CA ARG A 236 -21.67 23.33 -37.74
C ARG A 236 -20.33 23.93 -38.16
N GLU A 237 -19.48 24.28 -37.21
CA GLU A 237 -18.15 24.85 -37.48
C GLU A 237 -17.27 23.86 -38.25
N ARG A 238 -17.29 22.58 -37.87
CA ARG A 238 -16.58 21.52 -38.60
C ARG A 238 -17.08 21.38 -40.05
N VAL A 239 -18.40 21.36 -40.25
CA VAL A 239 -19.01 21.25 -41.59
C VAL A 239 -18.71 22.51 -42.42
N ALA A 240 -18.76 23.70 -41.83
CA ALA A 240 -18.39 24.96 -42.50
C ALA A 240 -16.92 25.00 -42.93
N ASN A 241 -16.02 24.50 -42.08
CA ASN A 241 -14.60 24.37 -42.41
C ASN A 241 -14.34 23.35 -43.53
N GLU A 242 -15.10 22.25 -43.56
CA GLU A 242 -15.05 21.28 -44.67
C GLU A 242 -15.57 21.88 -45.98
N LEU A 243 -16.69 22.62 -45.91
CA LEU A 243 -17.28 23.32 -47.05
C LEU A 243 -16.28 24.30 -47.67
N SER A 244 -15.66 25.16 -46.85
CA SER A 244 -14.64 26.11 -47.31
C SER A 244 -13.48 25.43 -48.05
N LYS A 245 -12.98 24.29 -47.53
CA LYS A 245 -11.93 23.51 -48.20
C LYS A 245 -12.38 22.95 -49.55
N ILE A 246 -13.63 22.48 -49.65
CA ILE A 246 -14.19 21.99 -50.91
C ILE A 246 -14.38 23.13 -51.91
N GLU A 247 -14.81 24.30 -51.46
CA GLU A 247 -14.92 25.48 -52.33
C GLU A 247 -13.56 25.90 -52.91
N GLU A 248 -12.51 25.93 -52.09
CA GLU A 248 -11.15 26.17 -52.57
C GLU A 248 -10.70 25.12 -53.59
N GLN A 249 -10.99 23.83 -53.34
CA GLN A 249 -10.66 22.75 -54.27
C GLN A 249 -11.43 22.85 -55.59
N LEU A 250 -12.72 23.22 -55.53
CA LEU A 250 -13.55 23.45 -56.71
C LEU A 250 -12.96 24.56 -57.59
N VAL A 251 -12.58 25.70 -56.99
CA VAL A 251 -11.96 26.81 -57.73
C VAL A 251 -10.67 26.36 -58.42
N ARG A 252 -9.79 25.66 -57.71
CA ARG A 252 -8.51 25.17 -58.29
C ARG A 252 -8.75 24.18 -59.44
N GLN A 253 -9.62 23.20 -59.25
CA GLN A 253 -9.95 22.20 -60.26
C GLN A 253 -10.63 22.83 -61.49
N GLN A 254 -11.47 23.85 -61.28
CA GLN A 254 -12.13 24.56 -62.37
C GLN A 254 -11.14 25.38 -63.20
N GLN A 255 -10.20 26.09 -62.56
CA GLN A 255 -9.11 26.77 -63.26
C GLN A 255 -8.23 25.80 -64.06
N GLN A 256 -7.91 24.63 -63.48
CA GLN A 256 -7.14 23.59 -64.16
C GLN A 256 -7.89 23.00 -65.37
N LEU A 257 -9.22 22.89 -65.28
CA LEU A 257 -10.06 22.45 -66.41
C LEU A 257 -10.06 23.49 -67.54
N GLU A 258 -10.11 24.78 -67.21
CA GLU A 258 -10.06 25.87 -68.19
C GLU A 258 -8.73 25.88 -68.96
N THR A 259 -7.59 25.77 -68.25
CA THR A 259 -6.27 25.70 -68.89
C THR A 259 -6.14 24.46 -69.77
N LEU A 260 -6.48 23.27 -69.28
CA LEU A 260 -6.43 22.04 -70.08
C LEU A 260 -7.39 22.06 -71.27
N THR A 261 -8.52 22.78 -71.17
CA THR A 261 -9.44 22.96 -72.29
C THR A 261 -8.85 23.88 -73.35
N ALA A 262 -8.13 24.94 -72.96
CA ALA A 262 -7.43 25.82 -73.89
C ALA A 262 -6.25 25.08 -74.56
N ASP A 263 -5.41 24.41 -73.78
CA ASP A 263 -4.26 23.64 -74.29
C ASP A 263 -4.72 22.49 -75.20
N GLY A 264 -5.75 21.73 -74.78
CA GLY A 264 -6.32 20.66 -75.58
C GLY A 264 -6.89 21.15 -76.91
N LYS A 265 -7.55 22.30 -76.91
CA LYS A 265 -8.06 22.93 -78.15
C LYS A 265 -6.91 23.38 -79.06
N GLN A 266 -5.86 23.97 -78.51
CA GLN A 266 -4.66 24.34 -79.27
C GLN A 266 -4.02 23.11 -79.94
N TYR A 267 -3.85 21.99 -79.22
CA TYR A 267 -3.31 20.77 -79.81
C TYR A 267 -4.22 20.17 -80.90
N GLU A 268 -5.54 20.25 -80.75
CA GLU A 268 -6.50 19.83 -81.78
C GLU A 268 -6.46 20.73 -83.03
N ASP A 269 -6.36 22.05 -82.83
CA ASP A 269 -6.23 23.02 -83.92
C ASP A 269 -4.89 22.81 -84.67
N ASP A 270 -3.78 22.59 -83.94
CA ASP A 270 -2.46 22.29 -84.52
C ASP A 270 -2.46 20.97 -85.31
N LEU A 271 -3.08 19.90 -84.79
CA LEU A 271 -3.23 18.63 -85.51
C LEU A 271 -4.08 18.77 -86.78
N THR A 272 -5.12 19.61 -86.73
CA THR A 272 -5.99 19.89 -87.88
C THR A 272 -5.24 20.69 -88.95
N ALA A 273 -4.48 21.70 -88.55
CA ALA A 273 -3.62 22.48 -89.44
C ALA A 273 -2.52 21.62 -90.09
N LEU A 274 -1.86 20.76 -89.32
CA LEU A 274 -0.85 19.82 -89.82
C LEU A 274 -1.47 18.80 -90.78
N THR A 275 -2.63 18.23 -90.46
CA THR A 275 -3.29 17.24 -91.33
C THR A 275 -3.73 17.84 -92.66
N ASN A 276 -4.17 19.11 -92.67
CA ASN A 276 -4.51 19.82 -93.90
C ASN A 276 -3.28 20.15 -94.76
N ALA A 277 -2.11 20.42 -94.15
CA ALA A 277 -0.86 20.68 -94.87
C ALA A 277 -0.26 19.42 -95.53
N ALA A 278 -0.52 18.23 -94.97
CA ALA A 278 -0.04 16.94 -95.50
C ALA A 278 -0.73 16.51 -96.80
N ASN A 279 -1.99 16.91 -97.00
CA ASN A 279 -2.81 16.43 -98.09
C ASN A 279 -2.26 16.89 -99.44
N GLY A 280 -1.69 15.96 -100.21
CA GLY A 280 -1.13 16.19 -101.55
C GLY A 280 0.40 16.20 -101.63
N GLN A 281 1.13 16.29 -100.52
CA GLN A 281 2.60 16.26 -100.52
C GLN A 281 3.22 14.86 -100.49
N GLU A 282 2.40 13.86 -100.12
CA GLU A 282 2.80 12.45 -100.00
C GLU A 282 3.20 11.81 -101.35
N ALA A 283 2.48 12.17 -102.43
CA ALA A 283 2.81 11.75 -103.80
C ALA A 283 4.04 12.48 -104.37
N ALA A 284 4.24 13.74 -103.97
CA ALA A 284 5.38 14.56 -104.40
C ALA A 284 6.71 14.08 -103.75
N HIS A 285 6.68 13.71 -102.47
CA HIS A 285 7.82 13.13 -101.77
C HIS A 285 8.27 11.80 -102.40
N ALA A 286 7.32 10.91 -102.74
CA ALA A 286 7.62 9.64 -103.40
C ALA A 286 8.23 9.84 -104.80
N ALA A 287 7.73 10.80 -105.58
CA ALA A 287 8.27 11.13 -106.90
C ALA A 287 9.68 11.74 -106.85
N ALA A 288 9.95 12.61 -105.87
CA ALA A 288 11.26 13.25 -105.70
C ALA A 288 12.38 12.23 -105.37
N ARG A 289 12.06 11.21 -104.58
CA ARG A 289 12.99 10.13 -104.21
C ARG A 289 13.38 9.24 -105.39
N VAL A 290 12.45 8.99 -106.31
CA VAL A 290 12.69 8.23 -107.56
C VAL A 290 13.53 9.06 -108.54
N ALA A 291 13.28 10.36 -108.66
CA ALA A 291 14.01 11.24 -109.57
C ALA A 291 15.48 11.45 -109.18
N LEU A 292 15.81 11.47 -107.88
CA LEU A 292 17.20 11.51 -107.39
C LEU A 292 18.01 10.26 -107.79
N GLY A 293 17.38 9.07 -107.79
CA GLY A 293 18.02 7.84 -108.25
C GLY A 293 18.33 7.82 -109.76
N HIS A 294 17.58 8.57 -110.57
CA HIS A 294 17.84 8.70 -112.01
C HIS A 294 19.03 9.63 -112.32
N TRP A 295 19.29 10.65 -111.49
CA TRP A 295 20.43 11.56 -111.64
C TRP A 295 21.78 10.88 -111.42
N GLU A 296 21.87 9.95 -110.46
CA GLU A 296 23.09 9.18 -110.18
C GLU A 296 23.46 8.27 -111.37
N SER A 297 22.48 7.67 -112.02
CA SER A 297 22.68 6.79 -113.18
C SER A 297 23.08 7.54 -114.47
N TYR A 298 22.66 8.80 -114.64
CA TYR A 298 23.05 9.63 -115.78
C TYR A 298 24.52 10.08 -115.73
N LYS A 299 25.02 10.50 -114.56
CA LYS A 299 26.40 10.98 -114.39
C LYS A 299 27.46 9.91 -114.72
N SER A 300 27.17 8.62 -114.51
CA SER A 300 28.10 7.53 -114.83
C SER A 300 28.21 7.23 -116.32
N ILE A 301 27.12 7.39 -117.10
CA ILE A 301 27.09 7.04 -118.53
C ILE A 301 27.67 8.15 -119.42
N ALA A 302 27.47 9.42 -119.05
CA ALA A 302 28.00 10.56 -119.80
C ALA A 302 29.54 10.60 -119.85
N LYS A 303 30.20 10.20 -118.76
CA LYS A 303 31.68 10.21 -118.63
C LYS A 303 32.37 9.14 -119.49
N ALA A 304 31.71 8.01 -119.76
CA ALA A 304 32.25 6.94 -120.61
C ALA A 304 32.23 7.30 -122.12
N LYS A 305 31.30 8.17 -122.54
CA LYS A 305 31.11 8.53 -123.96
C LYS A 305 32.16 9.54 -124.47
N GLU A 306 32.60 10.48 -123.64
CA GLU A 306 33.65 11.46 -123.98
C GLU A 306 35.02 10.81 -124.21
N GLN A 307 35.39 9.79 -123.42
CA GLN A 307 36.68 9.12 -123.55
C GLN A 307 36.82 8.35 -124.87
N LEU A 308 35.71 7.81 -125.40
CA LEU A 308 35.72 7.01 -126.62
C LEU A 308 35.91 7.87 -127.89
N GLN A 309 35.32 9.07 -127.93
CA GLN A 309 35.44 9.99 -129.06
C GLN A 309 36.87 10.55 -129.20
N ALA A 310 37.55 10.83 -128.08
CA ALA A 310 38.92 11.35 -128.11
C ALA A 310 39.92 10.38 -128.76
N SER A 311 39.81 9.07 -128.49
CA SER A 311 40.72 8.06 -129.03
C SER A 311 40.56 7.81 -130.55
N ARG A 312 39.39 8.10 -131.13
CA ARG A 312 39.15 7.93 -132.57
C ARG A 312 39.81 9.01 -133.41
N THR A 313 39.74 10.26 -132.95
CA THR A 313 40.34 11.40 -133.65
C THR A 313 41.86 11.24 -133.76
N GLN A 314 42.49 10.66 -132.74
CA GLN A 314 43.93 10.43 -132.67
C GLN A 314 44.42 9.36 -133.68
N LEU A 315 43.64 8.29 -133.90
CA LEU A 315 43.98 7.22 -134.85
C LEU A 315 43.92 7.71 -136.32
N ALA A 316 42.94 8.56 -136.64
CA ALA A 316 42.77 9.12 -137.98
C ALA A 316 43.97 10.01 -138.40
N GLU A 317 44.51 10.80 -137.47
CA GLU A 317 45.68 11.65 -137.72
C GLU A 317 46.96 10.84 -137.97
N LEU A 318 47.14 9.71 -137.28
CA LEU A 318 48.31 8.85 -137.45
C LEU A 318 48.35 8.15 -138.81
N ARG A 319 47.18 7.72 -139.33
CA ARG A 319 47.06 7.11 -140.67
C ARG A 319 47.37 8.09 -141.80
N ALA A 320 46.92 9.34 -141.69
CA ALA A 320 47.15 10.35 -142.72
C ALA A 320 48.65 10.62 -143.00
N LYS A 321 49.53 10.34 -142.02
CA LYS A 321 50.98 10.56 -142.13
C LYS A 321 51.76 9.37 -142.74
N ASN A 322 51.16 8.20 -142.95
CA ASN A 322 51.84 6.99 -143.43
C ASN A 322 51.59 6.68 -144.93
N ALA A 323 52.06 7.53 -145.84
CA ALA A 323 51.82 7.39 -147.29
C ALA A 323 52.60 6.21 -147.92
N LYS A 324 51.97 5.51 -148.88
CA LYS A 324 52.52 4.29 -149.52
C LYS A 324 53.63 4.61 -150.54
N PRO A 325 54.87 4.09 -150.38
CA PRO A 325 55.99 4.32 -151.30
C PRO A 325 55.92 3.44 -152.58
N GLN A 326 56.86 3.62 -153.52
CA GLN A 326 56.98 2.81 -154.75
C GLN A 326 57.44 1.37 -154.46
N GLU A 327 56.90 0.41 -155.19
CA GLU A 327 57.16 -1.03 -155.01
C GLU A 327 58.52 -1.45 -155.62
N PRO A 328 59.32 -2.32 -154.95
CA PRO A 328 60.61 -2.78 -155.48
C PRO A 328 60.48 -3.53 -156.81
N GLY A 329 61.46 -3.37 -157.70
CA GLY A 329 61.50 -4.03 -159.01
C GLY A 329 61.95 -5.50 -158.94
N PRO A 330 61.99 -6.22 -160.07
CA PRO A 330 62.13 -7.69 -160.11
C PRO A 330 63.53 -8.23 -159.77
N LEU A 331 64.59 -7.42 -159.86
CA LEU A 331 65.96 -7.79 -159.47
C LEU A 331 66.32 -7.13 -158.14
N SER A 332 66.85 -7.87 -157.19
CA SER A 332 67.22 -7.32 -155.88
C SER A 332 68.51 -6.51 -155.94
N ALA A 333 68.66 -5.56 -155.01
CA ALA A 333 69.92 -4.81 -154.87
C ALA A 333 71.13 -5.73 -154.61
N GLU A 334 70.92 -6.90 -154.00
CA GLU A 334 71.95 -7.89 -153.68
C GLU A 334 72.42 -8.65 -154.93
N GLU A 335 71.50 -8.96 -155.86
CA GLU A 335 71.80 -9.62 -157.13
C GLU A 335 72.63 -8.71 -158.05
N LEU A 336 72.26 -7.42 -158.13
CA LEU A 336 73.02 -6.42 -158.89
C LEU A 336 74.43 -6.22 -158.31
N ARG A 337 74.59 -6.32 -156.99
CA ARG A 337 75.89 -6.20 -156.33
C ARG A 337 76.83 -7.37 -156.64
N ARG A 338 76.29 -8.60 -156.70
CA ARG A 338 77.06 -9.78 -157.10
C ARG A 338 77.55 -9.68 -158.54
N ASP A 339 76.72 -9.15 -159.42
CA ASP A 339 77.06 -8.97 -160.83
C ASP A 339 78.16 -7.89 -161.02
N GLU A 340 78.10 -6.81 -160.23
CA GLU A 340 79.17 -5.80 -160.15
C GLU A 340 80.51 -6.44 -159.72
N GLU A 341 80.49 -7.29 -158.70
CA GLU A 341 81.69 -7.93 -158.15
C GLU A 341 82.35 -8.89 -159.15
N GLY A 342 81.52 -9.65 -159.89
CA GLY A 342 81.98 -10.56 -160.95
C GLY A 342 82.72 -9.82 -162.06
N ARG A 343 82.19 -8.67 -162.50
CA ARG A 343 82.80 -7.84 -163.55
C ARG A 343 84.12 -7.20 -163.10
N ARG A 344 84.21 -6.70 -161.86
CA ARG A 344 85.48 -6.20 -161.28
C ARG A 344 86.59 -7.24 -161.31
N LYS A 345 86.26 -8.50 -161.04
CA LYS A 345 87.23 -9.61 -160.97
C LYS A 345 87.81 -9.95 -162.35
N ALA A 346 86.94 -10.04 -163.36
CA ALA A 346 87.32 -10.29 -164.74
C ALA A 346 88.25 -9.19 -165.30
N ILE A 347 87.96 -7.92 -164.98
CA ILE A 347 88.81 -6.78 -165.34
C ILE A 347 90.23 -6.97 -164.76
N LYS A 348 90.33 -7.32 -163.48
CA LYS A 348 91.61 -7.48 -162.78
C LYS A 348 92.48 -8.61 -163.35
N GLU A 349 91.86 -9.69 -163.82
CA GLU A 349 92.55 -10.81 -164.47
C GLU A 349 93.06 -10.44 -165.87
N ALA A 350 92.25 -9.75 -166.66
CA ALA A 350 92.65 -9.24 -167.96
C ALA A 350 93.79 -8.20 -167.85
N GLU A 351 93.75 -7.33 -166.82
CA GLU A 351 94.85 -6.41 -166.50
C GLU A 351 96.15 -7.13 -166.17
N LYS A 352 96.11 -8.19 -165.33
CA LYS A 352 97.28 -9.03 -165.05
C LYS A 352 97.82 -9.73 -166.30
N PHE A 353 96.95 -10.20 -167.18
CA PHE A 353 97.35 -10.85 -168.44
C PHE A 353 98.08 -9.88 -169.38
N ILE A 354 97.59 -8.65 -169.51
CA ILE A 354 98.27 -7.57 -170.25
C ILE A 354 99.63 -7.25 -169.62
N GLN A 355 99.74 -7.33 -168.29
CA GLN A 355 100.97 -7.08 -167.55
C GLN A 355 102.00 -8.23 -167.65
N MET A 356 101.57 -9.47 -167.97
CA MET A 356 102.44 -10.64 -168.15
C MET A 356 103.38 -10.58 -169.39
N PHE A 357 103.37 -9.49 -170.19
CA PHE A 357 104.22 -9.31 -171.39
C PHE A 357 105.06 -8.00 -171.40
N SER A 358 105.24 -7.34 -170.26
CA SER A 358 106.05 -6.12 -170.17
C SER A 358 107.45 -6.36 -169.61
N ASP A 359 108.44 -5.88 -170.37
CA ASP A 359 109.83 -5.60 -170.00
C ASP A 359 110.65 -6.74 -169.34
N SER A 360 110.12 -7.97 -169.30
CA SER A 360 110.86 -9.18 -168.88
C SER A 360 110.40 -10.47 -169.56
N GLY A 361 109.71 -10.31 -170.69
CA GLY A 361 108.83 -11.31 -171.29
C GLY A 361 109.46 -12.67 -171.43
N VAL A 362 108.85 -13.60 -170.69
CA VAL A 362 109.20 -15.01 -170.67
C VAL A 362 109.44 -15.40 -172.11
N ALA A 363 110.68 -15.88 -172.34
CA ALA A 363 111.20 -16.18 -173.66
C ALA A 363 110.15 -16.95 -174.48
N GLU A 364 109.39 -17.77 -173.78
CA GLU A 364 108.23 -18.45 -174.28
C GLU A 364 107.15 -18.41 -173.21
N CYS A 365 105.90 -18.36 -173.66
CA CYS A 365 104.78 -18.41 -172.74
C CYS A 365 104.91 -19.63 -171.80
N PRO A 366 104.72 -19.52 -170.48
CA PRO A 366 104.76 -20.69 -169.61
C PRO A 366 103.61 -21.68 -169.87
N THR A 367 102.49 -21.21 -170.43
CA THR A 367 101.34 -22.09 -170.71
C THR A 367 101.52 -22.79 -172.04
N CYS A 368 101.78 -22.00 -173.09
CA CYS A 368 101.80 -22.50 -174.46
C CYS A 368 103.21 -22.58 -175.07
N HIS A 369 104.28 -22.33 -174.30
CA HIS A 369 105.71 -22.39 -174.68
C HIS A 369 106.06 -21.69 -176.02
N THR A 370 105.25 -20.72 -176.47
CA THR A 370 105.44 -19.99 -177.73
C THR A 370 106.26 -18.72 -177.53
N PRO A 371 107.19 -18.41 -178.43
CA PRO A 371 108.01 -17.22 -178.33
C PRO A 371 107.25 -15.91 -178.32
N SER A 372 107.86 -14.97 -177.62
CA SER A 372 107.33 -13.65 -177.30
C SER A 372 107.03 -12.79 -178.54
N GLU A 373 107.71 -13.04 -179.66
CA GLU A 373 107.52 -12.26 -180.88
C GLU A 373 106.16 -12.49 -181.56
N LYS A 374 105.50 -13.64 -181.33
CA LYS A 374 104.24 -13.99 -182.02
C LYS A 374 102.96 -13.54 -181.34
N LEU A 375 103.03 -12.87 -180.18
CA LEU A 375 101.87 -12.67 -179.32
C LEU A 375 101.20 -11.29 -179.41
N ALA A 376 101.69 -10.36 -180.23
CA ALA A 376 101.20 -8.98 -180.26
C ALA A 376 99.70 -8.84 -180.58
N ASP A 377 99.18 -9.60 -181.55
CA ASP A 377 97.78 -9.51 -181.99
C ASP A 377 96.77 -9.95 -180.90
N SER A 378 97.17 -10.86 -180.02
CA SER A 378 96.29 -11.32 -178.93
C SER A 378 96.20 -10.31 -177.78
N VAL A 379 97.23 -9.48 -177.57
CA VAL A 379 97.25 -8.45 -176.52
C VAL A 379 96.32 -7.29 -176.87
N GLU A 380 96.28 -6.89 -178.14
CA GLU A 380 95.47 -5.75 -178.55
C GLU A 380 93.97 -6.07 -178.52
N LYS A 381 93.57 -7.32 -178.84
CA LYS A 381 92.19 -7.80 -178.65
C LYS A 381 91.74 -7.76 -177.19
N GLN A 382 92.65 -8.05 -176.26
CA GLN A 382 92.34 -7.97 -174.83
C GLN A 382 92.14 -6.52 -174.36
N ARG A 383 92.88 -5.54 -174.92
CA ARG A 383 92.68 -4.12 -174.58
C ARG A 383 91.32 -3.58 -174.97
N THR A 384 90.81 -3.96 -176.14
CA THR A 384 89.47 -3.55 -176.58
C THR A 384 88.38 -4.18 -175.73
N ALA A 385 88.54 -5.45 -175.34
CA ALA A 385 87.60 -6.13 -174.43
C ALA A 385 87.55 -5.47 -173.04
N LEU A 386 88.70 -5.00 -172.53
CA LEU A 386 88.79 -4.34 -171.22
C LEU A 386 88.00 -3.03 -171.16
N ALA A 387 88.01 -2.23 -172.24
CA ALA A 387 87.29 -0.96 -172.31
C ALA A 387 85.78 -1.17 -172.18
N LYS A 388 85.24 -2.17 -172.90
CA LYS A 388 83.82 -2.52 -172.84
C LYS A 388 83.40 -3.05 -171.46
N MET A 389 84.23 -3.89 -170.83
CA MET A 389 83.97 -4.40 -169.48
C MET A 389 83.91 -3.29 -168.41
N ARG A 390 84.58 -2.16 -168.61
CA ARG A 390 84.57 -1.02 -167.68
C ARG A 390 83.28 -0.20 -167.78
N GLU A 391 82.77 0.05 -168.99
CA GLU A 391 81.50 0.75 -169.23
C GLU A 391 80.32 -0.04 -168.63
N ASP A 392 80.33 -1.34 -168.88
CA ASP A 392 79.42 -2.36 -168.36
C ASP A 392 79.39 -2.47 -166.82
N LEU A 393 80.42 -1.99 -166.12
CA LEU A 393 80.51 -1.98 -164.66
C LEU A 393 79.83 -0.73 -164.06
N GLU A 394 79.92 0.42 -164.74
CA GLU A 394 79.32 1.67 -164.29
C GLU A 394 77.78 1.61 -164.33
N GLU A 395 77.19 1.01 -165.35
CA GLU A 395 75.73 0.85 -165.45
C GLU A 395 75.15 0.00 -164.32
N ILE A 396 75.80 -1.13 -163.99
CA ILE A 396 75.32 -2.04 -162.95
C ILE A 396 75.46 -1.42 -161.55
N SER A 397 76.56 -0.71 -161.31
CA SER A 397 76.77 0.06 -160.07
C SER A 397 75.66 1.10 -159.84
N ALA A 398 75.28 1.86 -160.86
CA ALA A 398 74.23 2.86 -160.76
C ALA A 398 72.84 2.24 -160.49
N ALA A 399 72.53 1.11 -161.14
CA ALA A 399 71.28 0.39 -160.92
C ALA A 399 71.18 -0.19 -159.50
N GLN A 400 72.29 -0.74 -158.99
CA GLN A 400 72.39 -1.34 -157.66
C GLN A 400 72.04 -0.35 -156.53
N VAL A 401 72.58 0.88 -156.60
CA VAL A 401 72.32 1.92 -155.59
C VAL A 401 70.86 2.36 -155.60
N LYS A 402 70.25 2.49 -156.78
CA LYS A 402 68.84 2.92 -156.91
C LYS A 402 67.87 1.88 -156.34
N GLN A 403 68.09 0.60 -156.65
CA GLN A 403 67.24 -0.50 -156.18
C GLN A 403 67.25 -0.62 -154.64
N ALA A 404 68.44 -0.47 -154.03
CA ALA A 404 68.60 -0.54 -152.57
C ALA A 404 67.83 0.56 -151.82
N GLY A 405 67.64 1.73 -152.43
CA GLY A 405 66.86 2.83 -151.85
C GLY A 405 65.36 2.54 -151.79
N VAL A 406 64.81 1.93 -152.85
CA VAL A 406 63.37 1.60 -152.96
C VAL A 406 62.99 0.48 -151.98
N GLU A 407 63.81 -0.56 -151.86
CA GLU A 407 63.58 -1.69 -150.95
C GLU A 407 63.50 -1.26 -149.48
N ARG A 408 64.34 -0.33 -149.03
CA ARG A 408 64.30 0.18 -147.64
C ARG A 408 63.02 0.94 -147.31
N ALA A 409 62.57 1.82 -148.21
CA ALA A 409 61.36 2.61 -147.98
C ALA A 409 60.11 1.72 -147.93
N TRP A 410 60.05 0.69 -148.76
CA TRP A 410 58.93 -0.26 -148.80
C TRP A 410 58.80 -1.09 -147.51
N GLN A 411 59.91 -1.58 -146.96
CA GLN A 411 59.88 -2.35 -145.70
C GLN A 411 59.44 -1.50 -144.50
N GLN A 412 59.86 -0.24 -144.40
CA GLN A 412 59.47 0.64 -143.29
C GLN A 412 57.96 0.93 -143.29
N TRP A 413 57.36 1.10 -144.46
CA TRP A 413 55.93 1.35 -144.59
C TRP A 413 55.07 0.14 -144.15
N GLN A 414 55.46 -1.08 -144.53
CA GLN A 414 54.70 -2.30 -144.22
C GLN A 414 54.57 -2.57 -142.71
N VAL A 415 55.61 -2.27 -141.93
CA VAL A 415 55.58 -2.44 -140.47
C VAL A 415 54.58 -1.45 -139.84
N ARG A 416 54.62 -0.19 -140.26
CA ARG A 416 53.78 0.87 -139.71
C ARG A 416 52.29 0.68 -140.03
N GLU A 417 51.99 0.16 -141.22
CA GLU A 417 50.61 -0.10 -141.64
C GLU A 417 49.94 -1.23 -140.85
N LYS A 418 50.71 -2.24 -140.41
CA LYS A 418 50.20 -3.31 -139.54
C LYS A 418 49.83 -2.81 -138.13
N GLU A 419 50.61 -1.87 -137.57
CA GLU A 419 50.34 -1.31 -136.23
C GLU A 419 49.04 -0.50 -136.19
N LEU A 420 48.78 0.32 -137.22
CA LEU A 420 47.60 1.18 -137.29
C LEU A 420 46.29 0.38 -137.44
N ASN A 421 46.33 -0.74 -138.17
CA ASN A 421 45.17 -1.62 -138.34
C ASN A 421 44.76 -2.33 -137.04
N ALA A 422 45.71 -2.65 -136.16
CA ALA A 422 45.40 -3.28 -134.87
C ALA A 422 44.68 -2.32 -133.90
N GLN A 423 45.06 -1.04 -133.88
CA GLN A 423 44.41 -0.02 -133.04
C GLN A 423 42.96 0.27 -133.47
N GLU A 424 42.66 0.21 -134.78
CA GLU A 424 41.30 0.44 -135.28
C GLU A 424 40.30 -0.62 -134.83
N GLN A 425 40.71 -1.89 -134.83
CA GLN A 425 39.84 -2.99 -134.40
C GLN A 425 39.47 -2.90 -132.91
N GLN A 426 40.37 -2.38 -132.07
CA GLN A 426 40.14 -2.27 -130.63
C GLN A 426 39.13 -1.18 -130.26
N LEU A 427 39.13 -0.05 -130.98
CA LEU A 427 38.18 1.06 -130.76
C LEU A 427 36.75 0.73 -131.23
N ASN A 428 36.60 -0.11 -132.26
CA ASN A 428 35.30 -0.50 -132.79
C ASN A 428 34.52 -1.46 -131.87
N VAL A 429 35.20 -2.20 -130.98
CA VAL A 429 34.56 -3.07 -129.98
C VAL A 429 33.93 -2.21 -128.87
N SER A 430 34.68 -1.23 -128.36
CA SER A 430 34.25 -0.38 -127.24
C SER A 430 33.08 0.57 -127.56
N GLU A 431 32.77 0.83 -128.84
CA GLU A 431 31.65 1.69 -129.24
C GLU A 431 30.29 0.98 -129.26
N ARG A 432 30.26 -0.35 -129.40
CA ARG A 432 29.01 -1.11 -129.45
C ARG A 432 28.28 -1.20 -128.10
N ASP A 433 28.96 -0.91 -126.99
CA ASP A 433 28.45 -1.17 -125.63
C ASP A 433 27.95 0.08 -124.87
N ILE A 434 27.92 1.28 -125.49
CA ILE A 434 27.43 2.52 -124.85
C ILE A 434 26.04 2.92 -125.40
N LEU A 435 24.99 2.71 -124.61
CA LEU A 435 23.61 3.18 -124.90
C LEU A 435 23.44 4.68 -124.58
N ALA A 436 22.67 5.39 -125.39
CA ALA A 436 22.41 6.83 -125.22
C ALA A 436 21.32 7.11 -124.17
N VAL A 437 21.64 7.93 -123.14
CA VAL A 437 20.70 8.37 -122.09
C VAL A 437 20.69 9.90 -122.00
N ALA A 438 19.50 10.51 -121.89
CA ALA A 438 19.29 11.97 -121.80
C ALA A 438 19.23 12.46 -120.33
N PRO A 439 19.60 13.72 -120.02
CA PRO A 439 19.54 14.26 -118.66
C PRO A 439 18.09 14.38 -118.13
N PRO A 440 17.83 14.12 -116.84
CA PRO A 440 16.54 14.37 -116.22
C PRO A 440 16.20 15.88 -116.19
N ALA A 441 14.92 16.24 -116.37
CA ALA A 441 14.46 17.62 -116.59
C ALA A 441 14.42 18.54 -115.34
N THR A 442 14.75 18.05 -114.14
CA THR A 442 14.55 18.75 -112.85
C THR A 442 15.87 18.87 -112.07
N SER A 443 16.10 20.00 -111.39
CA SER A 443 17.35 20.32 -110.67
C SER A 443 17.59 19.38 -109.47
N GLU A 444 18.86 18.99 -109.24
CA GLU A 444 19.26 18.08 -108.15
C GLU A 444 19.00 18.67 -106.74
N ASP A 445 19.13 19.99 -106.59
CA ASP A 445 19.00 20.66 -105.29
C ASP A 445 17.52 20.88 -104.88
N GLU A 446 16.63 21.11 -105.85
CA GLU A 446 15.19 21.25 -105.59
C GLU A 446 14.56 19.94 -105.08
N LEU A 447 15.07 18.79 -105.55
CA LEU A 447 14.60 17.46 -105.13
C LEU A 447 15.03 17.09 -103.70
N LYS A 448 16.17 17.63 -103.21
CA LYS A 448 16.66 17.37 -101.84
C LYS A 448 15.88 18.16 -100.79
N GLN A 449 15.54 19.42 -101.08
CA GLN A 449 14.78 20.28 -100.15
C GLN A 449 13.36 19.75 -99.90
N ALA A 450 12.67 19.27 -100.95
CA ALA A 450 11.33 18.70 -100.84
C ALA A 450 11.24 17.43 -99.97
N VAL A 451 12.35 16.69 -99.81
CA VAL A 451 12.42 15.50 -98.94
C VAL A 451 12.56 15.91 -97.47
N VAL A 452 13.41 16.90 -97.18
CA VAL A 452 13.66 17.38 -95.81
C VAL A 452 12.41 18.00 -95.17
N ASP A 453 11.68 18.81 -95.92
CA ASP A 453 10.51 19.53 -95.40
C ASP A 453 9.35 18.59 -95.01
N TYR A 454 9.18 17.45 -95.71
CA TYR A 454 8.13 16.46 -95.42
C TYR A 454 8.49 15.52 -94.26
N GLU A 455 9.77 15.20 -94.05
CA GLU A 455 10.22 14.37 -92.93
C GLU A 455 10.16 15.12 -91.58
N GLU A 456 10.48 16.42 -91.57
CA GLU A 456 10.30 17.30 -90.40
C GLU A 456 8.83 17.40 -89.99
N PHE A 457 7.92 17.48 -90.97
CA PHE A 457 6.48 17.51 -90.79
C PHE A 457 5.93 16.26 -90.06
N LEU A 458 6.40 15.05 -90.42
CA LEU A 458 5.99 13.81 -89.76
C LEU A 458 6.48 13.71 -88.30
N ARG A 459 7.64 14.30 -87.99
CA ARG A 459 8.18 14.33 -86.63
C ARG A 459 7.29 15.14 -85.69
N VAL A 460 6.93 16.37 -86.09
CA VAL A 460 6.09 17.28 -85.28
C VAL A 460 4.69 16.69 -85.05
N LYS A 461 4.08 16.06 -86.07
CA LYS A 461 2.78 15.39 -85.92
C LYS A 461 2.82 14.28 -84.87
N LYS A 462 3.89 13.48 -84.84
CA LYS A 462 4.08 12.36 -83.89
C LYS A 462 4.31 12.81 -82.44
N GLU A 463 4.75 14.05 -82.23
CA GLU A 463 4.94 14.64 -80.90
C GLU A 463 3.65 15.25 -80.32
N ILE A 464 2.80 15.86 -81.15
CA ILE A 464 1.56 16.55 -80.70
C ILE A 464 0.41 15.55 -80.44
N GLU A 465 0.32 14.47 -81.21
CA GLU A 465 -0.75 13.45 -81.10
C GLU A 465 -0.91 12.84 -79.67
N PRO A 466 0.16 12.39 -78.97
CA PRO A 466 0.03 11.90 -77.60
C PRO A 466 -0.30 13.00 -76.58
N LEU A 467 0.08 14.26 -76.83
CA LEU A 467 -0.25 15.40 -75.96
C LEU A 467 -1.75 15.72 -76.04
N ALA A 468 -2.33 15.71 -77.24
CA ALA A 468 -3.77 15.89 -77.45
C ALA A 468 -4.60 14.78 -76.76
N GLN A 469 -4.17 13.52 -76.88
CA GLN A 469 -4.83 12.40 -76.21
C GLN A 469 -4.78 12.53 -74.68
N LYS A 470 -3.60 12.85 -74.12
CA LYS A 470 -3.42 13.05 -72.68
C LYS A 470 -4.26 14.21 -72.14
N ALA A 471 -4.33 15.33 -72.86
CA ALA A 471 -5.18 16.45 -72.50
C ALA A 471 -6.67 16.07 -72.43
N ARG A 472 -7.17 15.21 -73.34
CA ARG A 472 -8.54 14.69 -73.30
C ARG A 472 -8.80 13.80 -72.07
N GLU A 473 -7.88 12.90 -71.75
CA GLU A 473 -7.99 12.01 -70.58
C GLU A 473 -7.97 12.80 -69.27
N ASP A 474 -7.06 13.75 -69.12
CA ASP A 474 -6.95 14.58 -67.91
C ASP A 474 -8.15 15.52 -67.76
N LYS A 475 -8.69 16.05 -68.87
CA LYS A 475 -9.96 16.80 -68.88
C LYS A 475 -11.13 15.96 -68.37
N ALA A 476 -11.25 14.71 -68.81
CA ALA A 476 -12.32 13.81 -68.37
C ALA A 476 -12.20 13.47 -66.87
N LYS A 477 -10.97 13.22 -66.38
CA LYS A 477 -10.71 12.98 -64.95
C LYS A 477 -11.10 14.19 -64.10
N ILE A 478 -10.68 15.39 -64.49
CA ILE A 478 -10.97 16.63 -63.75
C ILE A 478 -12.47 16.97 -63.78
N ALA A 479 -13.16 16.68 -64.88
CA ALA A 479 -14.61 16.83 -64.94
C ALA A 479 -15.35 15.88 -63.96
N GLY A 480 -14.85 14.65 -63.79
CA GLY A 480 -15.37 13.68 -62.83
C GLY A 480 -15.13 14.05 -61.36
N THR A 481 -13.95 14.60 -61.05
CA THR A 481 -13.67 15.13 -59.70
C THR A 481 -14.50 16.37 -59.39
N LEU A 482 -14.68 17.30 -60.35
CA LEU A 482 -15.54 18.47 -60.19
C LEU A 482 -17.00 18.10 -59.91
N THR A 483 -17.54 17.08 -60.57
CA THR A 483 -18.92 16.61 -60.30
C THR A 483 -19.05 16.04 -58.89
N THR A 484 -18.07 15.23 -58.45
CA THR A 484 -18.05 14.68 -57.08
C THR A 484 -17.93 15.78 -56.02
N LEU A 485 -17.06 16.77 -56.23
CA LEU A 485 -16.88 17.89 -55.31
C LEU A 485 -18.12 18.80 -55.26
N LYS A 486 -18.83 19.01 -56.37
CA LYS A 486 -20.09 19.77 -56.41
C LYS A 486 -21.21 19.08 -55.63
N GLU A 487 -21.32 17.76 -55.75
CA GLU A 487 -22.31 16.99 -54.99
C GLU A 487 -22.01 17.03 -53.49
N ARG A 488 -20.74 16.85 -53.09
CA ARG A 488 -20.34 16.96 -51.69
C ARG A 488 -20.55 18.37 -51.13
N LYS A 489 -20.25 19.42 -51.92
CA LYS A 489 -20.54 20.81 -51.56
C LYS A 489 -22.03 20.97 -51.23
N LYS A 490 -22.92 20.50 -52.11
CA LYS A 490 -24.37 20.59 -51.91
C LYS A 490 -24.83 19.89 -50.63
N GLN A 491 -24.31 18.69 -50.35
CA GLN A 491 -24.61 17.96 -49.12
C GLN A 491 -24.17 18.72 -47.86
N LEU A 492 -22.98 19.33 -47.89
CA LEU A 492 -22.45 20.13 -46.77
C LEU A 492 -23.24 21.43 -46.58
N GLU A 493 -23.68 22.08 -47.66
CA GLU A 493 -24.56 23.25 -47.61
C GLU A 493 -25.91 22.91 -46.96
N GLU A 494 -26.47 21.75 -47.28
CA GLU A 494 -27.70 21.22 -46.68
C GLU A 494 -27.51 20.93 -45.18
N GLU A 495 -26.46 20.20 -44.79
CA GLU A 495 -26.10 19.94 -43.37
C GLU A 495 -25.92 21.24 -42.56
N ILE A 496 -25.27 22.27 -43.12
CA ILE A 496 -25.10 23.57 -42.44
C ILE A 496 -26.44 24.28 -42.27
N SER A 497 -27.34 24.16 -43.25
CA SER A 497 -28.65 24.82 -43.23
C SER A 497 -29.60 24.21 -42.19
N GLU A 498 -29.47 22.91 -41.91
CA GLU A 498 -30.25 22.21 -40.90
C GLU A 498 -29.86 22.61 -39.47
N ILE A 499 -28.62 23.05 -39.26
CA ILE A 499 -28.13 23.47 -37.94
C ILE A 499 -28.40 24.97 -37.74
N VAL A 500 -29.40 25.30 -36.92
CA VAL A 500 -29.84 26.69 -36.68
C VAL A 500 -28.98 27.42 -35.62
N VAL A 501 -28.24 26.67 -34.78
CA VAL A 501 -27.43 27.23 -33.68
C VAL A 501 -26.39 28.22 -34.19
N THR A 502 -26.28 29.35 -33.49
CA THR A 502 -25.29 30.41 -33.76
C THR A 502 -24.10 30.37 -32.80
N GLN A 503 -23.02 31.08 -33.15
CA GLN A 503 -21.85 31.23 -32.28
C GLN A 503 -22.21 31.88 -30.94
N ALA A 504 -23.15 32.84 -30.96
CA ALA A 504 -23.62 33.54 -29.78
C ALA A 504 -24.38 32.59 -28.83
N ASP A 505 -25.21 31.69 -29.38
CA ASP A 505 -25.90 30.66 -28.60
C ASP A 505 -24.91 29.73 -27.91
N ALA A 506 -23.92 29.21 -28.64
CA ALA A 506 -22.88 28.34 -28.09
C ALA A 506 -22.07 29.03 -26.98
N HIS A 507 -21.69 30.29 -27.18
CA HIS A 507 -20.98 31.07 -26.16
C HIS A 507 -21.84 31.31 -24.92
N LEU A 508 -23.13 31.64 -25.09
CA LEU A 508 -24.06 31.83 -23.98
C LEU A 508 -24.28 30.51 -23.21
N SER A 509 -24.43 29.40 -23.92
CA SER A 509 -24.50 28.05 -23.34
C SER A 509 -23.25 27.72 -22.53
N GLN A 510 -22.05 28.03 -23.04
CA GLN A 510 -20.80 27.84 -22.30
C GLN A 510 -20.75 28.64 -21.00
N VAL A 511 -21.17 29.92 -21.02
CA VAL A 511 -21.23 30.77 -19.83
C VAL A 511 -22.21 30.20 -18.79
N ARG A 512 -23.39 29.75 -19.22
CA ARG A 512 -24.38 29.12 -18.34
C ARG A 512 -23.86 27.82 -17.73
N LEU A 513 -23.17 27.01 -18.53
CA LEU A 513 -22.60 25.74 -18.11
C LEU A 513 -21.50 25.95 -17.05
N ASN A 514 -20.63 26.93 -17.23
CA ASN A 514 -19.63 27.32 -16.22
C ASN A 514 -20.30 27.78 -14.91
N LYS A 515 -21.37 28.59 -15.00
CA LYS A 515 -22.13 29.03 -13.81
C LYS A 515 -22.78 27.86 -13.08
N MET A 516 -23.35 26.89 -13.81
CA MET A 516 -23.95 25.68 -13.24
C MET A 516 -22.91 24.78 -12.57
N GLN A 517 -21.73 24.63 -13.17
CA GLN A 517 -20.61 23.90 -12.57
C GLN A 517 -20.16 24.53 -11.25
N GLU A 518 -20.05 25.86 -11.20
CA GLU A 518 -19.70 26.57 -9.96
C GLU A 518 -20.77 26.41 -8.87
N GLN A 519 -22.05 26.41 -9.25
CA GLN A 519 -23.17 26.14 -8.33
C GLN A 519 -23.12 24.71 -7.76
N ILE A 520 -22.84 23.70 -8.59
CA ILE A 520 -22.65 22.32 -8.14
C ILE A 520 -21.51 22.25 -7.15
N LYS A 521 -20.36 22.84 -7.50
CA LYS A 521 -19.16 22.85 -6.64
C LYS A 521 -19.45 23.48 -5.28
N THR A 522 -20.09 24.64 -5.28
CA THR A 522 -20.50 25.33 -4.04
C THR A 522 -21.46 24.47 -3.22
N SER A 523 -22.45 23.84 -3.85
CA SER A 523 -23.41 22.96 -3.18
C SER A 523 -22.71 21.76 -2.53
N THR A 524 -21.78 21.12 -3.25
CA THR A 524 -21.02 19.97 -2.73
C THR A 524 -20.13 20.36 -1.56
N GLU A 525 -19.42 21.49 -1.62
CA GLU A 525 -18.56 21.96 -0.53
C GLU A 525 -19.36 22.29 0.75
N LEU A 526 -20.54 22.91 0.59
CA LEU A 526 -21.43 23.18 1.73
C LEU A 526 -22.01 21.88 2.30
N ALA A 527 -22.39 20.93 1.45
CA ALA A 527 -22.92 19.64 1.87
C ALA A 527 -21.88 18.81 2.64
N GLU A 528 -20.62 18.81 2.20
CA GLU A 528 -19.51 18.15 2.87
C GLU A 528 -19.23 18.79 4.25
N LYS A 529 -19.13 20.12 4.33
CA LYS A 529 -18.97 20.83 5.61
C LYS A 529 -20.12 20.52 6.57
N ARG A 530 -21.37 20.51 6.06
CA ARG A 530 -22.54 20.15 6.88
C ARG A 530 -22.45 18.71 7.40
N ALA A 531 -22.03 17.77 6.55
CA ALA A 531 -21.85 16.38 6.97
C ALA A 531 -20.78 16.24 8.07
N GLN A 532 -19.68 17.00 7.98
CA GLN A 532 -18.63 17.06 9.00
C GLN A 532 -19.19 17.57 10.34
N LEU A 533 -19.90 18.70 10.34
CA LEU A 533 -20.52 19.26 11.55
C LEU A 533 -21.51 18.28 12.20
N LEU A 534 -22.34 17.60 11.41
CA LEU A 534 -23.27 16.59 11.92
C LEU A 534 -22.55 15.37 12.51
N SER A 535 -21.42 14.96 11.92
CA SER A 535 -20.61 13.86 12.47
C SER A 535 -19.97 14.23 13.80
N GLU A 536 -19.51 15.47 13.93
CA GLU A 536 -18.92 15.98 15.17
C GLU A 536 -19.98 16.15 16.27
N ALA A 537 -21.18 16.65 15.91
CA ALA A 537 -22.31 16.72 16.83
C ALA A 537 -22.68 15.34 17.38
N ARG A 538 -22.70 14.29 16.54
CA ARG A 538 -22.95 12.92 17.00
C ARG A 538 -21.87 12.43 17.97
N ARG A 539 -20.60 12.69 17.65
CA ARG A 539 -19.47 12.32 18.52
C ARG A 539 -19.58 12.99 19.90
N LEU A 540 -19.96 14.27 19.94
CA LEU A 540 -20.17 15.01 21.17
C LEU A 540 -21.38 14.47 21.96
N ASP A 541 -22.45 14.05 21.27
CA ASP A 541 -23.61 13.44 21.92
C ASP A 541 -23.26 12.09 22.57
N ASP A 542 -22.49 11.24 21.90
CA ASP A 542 -22.01 9.98 22.48
C ASP A 542 -21.15 10.22 23.73
N GLN A 543 -20.26 11.20 23.68
CA GLN A 543 -19.46 11.61 24.83
C GLN A 543 -20.32 12.18 25.96
N TYR A 544 -21.33 12.99 25.63
CA TYR A 544 -22.30 13.53 26.58
C TYR A 544 -22.98 12.41 27.36
N GLN A 545 -23.50 11.38 26.68
CA GLN A 545 -24.21 10.27 27.34
C GLN A 545 -23.30 9.54 28.34
N GLN A 546 -22.03 9.30 27.96
CA GLN A 546 -21.07 8.63 28.82
C GLN A 546 -20.72 9.47 30.04
N VAL A 547 -20.38 10.74 29.85
CA VAL A 547 -20.00 11.67 30.92
C VAL A 547 -21.18 11.96 31.84
N HIS A 548 -22.38 12.15 31.30
CA HIS A 548 -23.58 12.41 32.09
C HIS A 548 -23.88 11.25 33.06
N LYS A 549 -23.71 10.00 32.60
CA LYS A 549 -23.84 8.83 33.47
C LYS A 549 -22.77 8.83 34.57
N GLN A 550 -21.51 9.11 34.22
CA GLN A 550 -20.42 9.18 35.20
C GLN A 550 -20.65 10.27 36.25
N GLU A 551 -21.15 11.45 35.86
CA GLU A 551 -21.52 12.52 36.79
C GLU A 551 -22.61 12.07 37.77
N GLN A 552 -23.68 11.42 37.28
CA GLN A 552 -24.73 10.90 38.14
C GLN A 552 -24.22 9.84 39.12
N ASP A 553 -23.36 8.93 38.66
CA ASP A 553 -22.76 7.92 39.50
C ASP A 553 -21.80 8.54 40.53
N ALA A 554 -21.00 9.54 40.14
CA ALA A 554 -20.13 10.28 41.06
C ALA A 554 -20.93 11.00 42.15
N ILE A 555 -22.07 11.62 41.82
CA ILE A 555 -22.98 12.24 42.81
C ILE A 555 -23.48 11.20 43.82
N LYS A 556 -23.96 10.04 43.33
CA LYS A 556 -24.43 8.96 44.21
C LYS A 556 -23.33 8.44 45.12
N LEU A 557 -22.13 8.19 44.57
CA LEU A 557 -20.98 7.68 45.32
C LEU A 557 -20.52 8.68 46.39
N ARG A 558 -20.49 9.98 46.09
CA ARG A 558 -20.22 11.04 47.08
C ARG A 558 -21.26 11.04 48.20
N GLY A 559 -22.54 10.91 47.85
CA GLY A 559 -23.62 10.80 48.84
C GLY A 559 -23.45 9.60 49.77
N TRP A 560 -23.17 8.42 49.21
CA TRP A 560 -22.91 7.21 50.01
C TRP A 560 -21.67 7.34 50.89
N ALA A 561 -20.58 7.90 50.37
CA ALA A 561 -19.36 8.13 51.14
C ALA A 561 -19.62 9.07 52.34
N ALA A 562 -20.38 10.15 52.13
CA ALA A 562 -20.74 11.09 53.20
C ALA A 562 -21.58 10.44 54.31
N VAL A 563 -22.60 9.65 53.93
CA VAL A 563 -23.44 8.91 54.90
C VAL A 563 -22.61 7.89 55.67
N ALA A 564 -21.72 7.17 54.97
CA ALA A 564 -20.85 6.18 55.58
C ALA A 564 -19.85 6.80 56.57
N GLU A 565 -19.22 7.92 56.24
CA GLU A 565 -18.33 8.63 57.18
C GLU A 565 -19.10 9.17 58.39
N THR A 566 -20.32 9.68 58.20
CA THR A 566 -21.18 10.11 59.32
C THR A 566 -21.49 8.94 60.26
N ALA A 567 -21.84 7.77 59.70
CA ALA A 567 -22.09 6.56 60.48
C ALA A 567 -20.82 6.07 61.20
N ARG A 568 -19.66 6.15 60.55
CA ARG A 568 -18.36 5.80 61.12
C ARG A 568 -18.02 6.68 62.31
N ASP A 569 -18.17 8.00 62.19
CA ASP A 569 -17.91 8.94 63.28
C ASP A 569 -18.86 8.76 64.46
N ALA A 570 -20.13 8.47 64.18
CA ALA A 570 -21.10 8.13 65.23
C ALA A 570 -20.68 6.87 66.00
N LEU A 571 -20.26 5.81 65.28
CA LEU A 571 -19.81 4.55 65.90
C LEU A 571 -18.50 4.70 66.67
N LYS A 572 -17.56 5.54 66.19
CA LYS A 572 -16.31 5.85 66.88
C LYS A 572 -16.56 6.48 68.26
N ASN A 573 -17.54 7.37 68.36
CA ASN A 573 -17.85 8.09 69.60
C ASN A 573 -18.85 7.36 70.51
N ALA A 574 -19.60 6.40 69.97
CA ALA A 574 -20.65 5.69 70.70
C ALA A 574 -20.18 5.01 71.99
N PRO A 575 -19.04 4.26 72.03
CA PRO A 575 -18.59 3.60 73.26
C PRO A 575 -18.41 4.57 74.43
N ARG A 576 -17.77 5.72 74.19
CA ARG A 576 -17.54 6.75 75.20
C ARG A 576 -18.84 7.36 75.70
N LEU A 577 -19.75 7.73 74.79
CA LEU A 577 -21.04 8.35 75.14
C LEU A 577 -21.92 7.40 75.95
N VAL A 578 -22.00 6.13 75.54
CA VAL A 578 -22.77 5.10 76.25
C VAL A 578 -22.14 4.83 77.62
N ALA A 579 -20.81 4.71 77.70
CA ALA A 579 -20.13 4.49 78.97
C ALA A 579 -20.37 5.63 79.95
N GLN A 580 -20.21 6.89 79.52
CA GLN A 580 -20.44 8.05 80.36
C GLN A 580 -21.88 8.10 80.89
N ARG A 581 -22.88 7.87 80.04
CA ARG A 581 -24.29 7.89 80.45
C ARG A 581 -24.66 6.76 81.40
N ASN A 582 -24.13 5.55 81.18
CA ASN A 582 -24.38 4.42 82.05
C ASN A 582 -23.64 4.54 83.39
N LEU A 583 -22.44 5.11 83.39
CA LEU A 583 -21.71 5.45 84.62
C LEU A 583 -22.47 6.47 85.47
N GLN A 584 -23.09 7.48 84.85
CA GLN A 584 -23.93 8.44 85.58
C GLN A 584 -25.14 7.78 86.23
N ARG A 585 -25.72 6.76 85.59
CA ARG A 585 -26.80 5.96 86.21
C ARG A 585 -26.28 5.11 87.37
N LEU A 586 -25.11 4.50 87.20
CA LEU A 586 -24.42 3.76 88.27
C LEU A 586 -24.06 4.66 89.45
N GLU A 587 -23.65 5.91 89.21
CA GLU A 587 -23.33 6.89 90.25
C GLU A 587 -24.48 7.01 91.27
N SER A 588 -25.73 7.17 90.79
CA SER A 588 -26.90 7.26 91.65
C SER A 588 -27.08 5.99 92.49
N ALA A 589 -27.09 4.82 91.84
CA ALA A 589 -27.30 3.54 92.51
C ALA A 589 -26.18 3.18 93.51
N ILE A 590 -24.93 3.51 93.19
CA ILE A 590 -23.78 3.32 94.08
C ILE A 590 -23.91 4.25 95.28
N ASN A 591 -24.22 5.52 95.08
CA ASN A 591 -24.33 6.49 96.18
C ASN A 591 -25.47 6.16 97.15
N GLU A 592 -26.60 5.65 96.66
CA GLU A 592 -27.68 5.12 97.51
C GLU A 592 -27.17 3.99 98.42
N LEU A 593 -26.37 3.06 97.89
CA LEU A 593 -25.76 1.98 98.68
C LEU A 593 -24.66 2.49 99.62
N LEU A 594 -23.83 3.44 99.19
CA LEU A 594 -22.80 4.06 100.04
C LEU A 594 -23.40 4.78 101.25
N GLN A 595 -24.56 5.41 101.10
CA GLN A 595 -25.29 6.00 102.21
C GLN A 595 -25.68 4.96 103.27
N VAL A 596 -26.11 3.77 102.83
CA VAL A 596 -26.43 2.64 103.72
C VAL A 596 -25.18 2.18 104.50
N PHE A 597 -24.01 2.16 103.86
CA PHE A 597 -22.73 1.83 104.50
C PHE A 597 -22.20 2.89 105.48
N ARG A 598 -22.86 4.05 105.60
CA ARG A 598 -22.45 5.18 106.44
C ARG A 598 -21.00 5.62 106.20
N VAL A 599 -20.54 5.53 104.95
CA VAL A 599 -19.22 6.06 104.58
C VAL A 599 -19.28 7.58 104.49
N ASN A 600 -18.13 8.23 104.68
CA ASN A 600 -18.00 9.69 104.68
C ASN A 600 -17.71 10.28 103.28
N PHE A 601 -18.05 9.55 102.21
CA PHE A 601 -17.82 9.98 100.82
C PHE A 601 -18.94 9.50 99.89
N VAL A 602 -19.12 10.23 98.80
CA VAL A 602 -19.91 9.84 97.63
C VAL A 602 -18.98 9.70 96.43
N VAL A 603 -19.43 9.00 95.39
CA VAL A 603 -18.71 8.94 94.11
C VAL A 603 -19.37 9.83 93.07
N LYS A 604 -18.56 10.38 92.17
CA LYS A 604 -18.98 11.08 90.96
C LYS A 604 -18.23 10.55 89.76
N VAL A 605 -18.88 10.51 88.60
CA VAL A 605 -18.21 10.19 87.34
C VAL A 605 -17.26 11.32 86.96
N ALA A 606 -16.06 10.97 86.51
CA ALA A 606 -15.09 11.96 86.03
C ALA A 606 -15.64 12.79 84.86
N THR A 607 -15.41 14.10 84.89
CA THR A 607 -15.94 15.05 83.89
C THR A 607 -15.07 15.15 82.63
N ASP A 608 -13.85 14.64 82.67
CA ASP A 608 -12.92 14.59 81.52
C ASP A 608 -13.31 13.52 80.48
N GLY A 609 -14.32 12.70 80.80
CA GLY A 609 -14.82 11.62 79.95
C GLY A 609 -14.02 10.32 80.08
N THR A 610 -13.10 10.23 81.04
CA THR A 610 -12.55 8.94 81.46
C THR A 610 -13.64 8.15 82.21
N PRO A 611 -13.82 6.85 81.93
CA PRO A 611 -14.76 6.02 82.65
C PRO A 611 -14.22 5.65 84.04
N THR A 612 -14.07 6.65 84.92
CA THR A 612 -13.56 6.50 86.29
C THR A 612 -14.45 7.20 87.31
N PHE A 613 -14.32 6.83 88.58
CA PHE A 613 -15.03 7.45 89.70
C PHE A 613 -14.09 8.34 90.54
N ILE A 614 -14.58 9.52 90.91
CA ILE A 614 -13.96 10.45 91.84
C ILE A 614 -14.73 10.36 93.16
N ALA A 615 -14.03 10.10 94.26
CA ALA A 615 -14.60 10.16 95.59
C ALA A 615 -14.60 11.60 96.12
N GLU A 616 -15.77 12.08 96.53
CA GLU A 616 -16.00 13.37 97.17
C GLU A 616 -16.40 13.16 98.64
N PHE A 617 -15.52 13.56 99.54
CA PHE A 617 -15.71 13.44 100.99
C PHE A 617 -16.56 14.58 101.53
N PHE A 618 -17.30 14.33 102.61
CA PHE A 618 -18.14 15.35 103.26
C PHE A 618 -17.34 16.49 103.91
N ASP A 619 -16.03 16.32 104.08
CA ASP A 619 -15.10 17.36 104.53
C ASP A 619 -14.55 18.23 103.38
N GLY A 620 -15.04 18.01 102.15
CA GLY A 620 -14.65 18.77 100.95
C GLY A 620 -13.44 18.20 100.20
N ARG A 621 -12.77 17.16 100.70
CA ARG A 621 -11.66 16.51 99.97
C ARG A 621 -12.18 15.76 98.75
N ARG A 622 -11.43 15.82 97.65
CA ARG A 622 -11.72 15.09 96.41
C ARG A 622 -10.49 14.31 95.96
N GLN A 623 -10.70 13.05 95.58
CA GLN A 623 -9.63 12.21 95.05
C GLN A 623 -10.17 11.12 94.12
N VAL A 624 -9.34 10.62 93.21
CA VAL A 624 -9.68 9.43 92.40
C VAL A 624 -9.93 8.23 93.30
N ALA A 625 -10.88 7.36 92.93
CA ALA A 625 -11.24 6.17 93.72
C ALA A 625 -10.04 5.26 94.03
N GLN A 626 -9.02 5.24 93.17
CA GLN A 626 -7.74 4.54 93.38
C GLN A 626 -7.00 4.92 94.65
N ARG A 627 -7.19 6.15 95.16
CA ARG A 627 -6.53 6.65 96.38
C ARG A 627 -7.32 6.39 97.67
N LEU A 628 -8.49 5.74 97.57
CA LEU A 628 -9.26 5.33 98.74
C LEU A 628 -8.47 4.31 99.57
N SER A 629 -8.68 4.31 100.89
CA SER A 629 -8.15 3.24 101.75
C SER A 629 -8.74 1.88 101.35
N VAL A 630 -8.04 0.78 101.66
CA VAL A 630 -8.50 -0.58 101.30
C VAL A 630 -9.92 -0.85 101.80
N GLY A 631 -10.27 -0.43 103.02
CA GLY A 631 -11.63 -0.54 103.55
C GLY A 631 -12.67 0.28 102.76
N GLN A 632 -12.35 1.52 102.38
CA GLN A 632 -13.23 2.35 101.54
C GLN A 632 -13.38 1.80 100.13
N LYS A 633 -12.30 1.27 99.53
CA LYS A 633 -12.35 0.56 98.24
C LYS A 633 -13.24 -0.67 98.33
N THR A 634 -13.20 -1.39 99.45
CA THR A 634 -14.02 -2.60 99.66
C THR A 634 -15.50 -2.27 99.69
N VAL A 635 -15.88 -1.21 100.40
CA VAL A 635 -17.26 -0.72 100.44
C VAL A 635 -17.72 -0.24 99.05
N LEU A 636 -16.90 0.56 98.37
CA LEU A 636 -17.19 1.03 97.01
C LEU A 636 -17.31 -0.13 96.02
N ALA A 637 -16.41 -1.12 96.11
CA ALA A 637 -16.43 -2.27 95.24
C ALA A 637 -17.70 -3.10 95.44
N LEU A 638 -18.09 -3.35 96.70
CA LEU A 638 -19.33 -4.05 96.98
C LEU A 638 -20.54 -3.27 96.44
N ALA A 639 -20.64 -1.97 96.74
CA ALA A 639 -21.71 -1.11 96.21
C ALA A 639 -21.78 -1.11 94.68
N PHE A 640 -20.63 -1.01 94.01
CA PHE A 640 -20.53 -1.10 92.56
C PHE A 640 -21.01 -2.43 92.01
N ARG A 641 -20.59 -3.56 92.60
CA ARG A 641 -21.01 -4.90 92.13
C ARG A 641 -22.50 -5.13 92.28
N VAL A 642 -23.08 -4.70 93.40
CA VAL A 642 -24.53 -4.76 93.63
C VAL A 642 -25.28 -3.89 92.61
N ALA A 643 -24.83 -2.64 92.42
CA ALA A 643 -25.43 -1.73 91.44
C ALA A 643 -25.33 -2.27 90.01
N VAL A 644 -24.17 -2.80 89.61
CA VAL A 644 -23.97 -3.41 88.30
C VAL A 644 -24.87 -4.62 88.10
N ASN A 645 -24.95 -5.51 89.08
CA ASN A 645 -25.80 -6.69 88.98
C ASN A 645 -27.27 -6.29 88.83
N ALA A 646 -27.73 -5.36 89.68
CA ALA A 646 -29.11 -4.88 89.66
C ALA A 646 -29.50 -4.14 88.37
N MET A 647 -28.54 -3.56 87.64
CA MET A 647 -28.80 -2.74 86.45
C MET A 647 -28.48 -3.42 85.11
N PHE A 648 -27.45 -4.28 85.06
CA PHE A 648 -26.91 -4.82 83.81
C PHE A 648 -26.88 -6.36 83.75
N ALA A 649 -27.09 -7.04 84.89
CA ALA A 649 -27.08 -8.50 84.96
C ALA A 649 -28.35 -9.06 85.62
N GLU A 650 -29.45 -8.30 85.60
CA GLU A 650 -30.72 -8.66 86.23
C GLU A 650 -31.24 -10.02 85.72
N GLU A 651 -31.10 -10.27 84.41
CA GLU A 651 -31.56 -11.52 83.78
C GLU A 651 -30.73 -12.76 84.18
N ILE A 652 -29.49 -12.58 84.67
CA ILE A 652 -28.61 -13.70 85.01
C ILE A 652 -28.94 -14.26 86.40
N GLY A 653 -29.46 -13.42 87.30
CA GLY A 653 -29.97 -13.87 88.59
C GLY A 653 -28.92 -14.50 89.52
N LEU A 654 -27.63 -14.27 89.30
CA LEU A 654 -26.54 -14.73 90.17
C LEU A 654 -25.62 -13.54 90.53
N LEU A 655 -25.16 -13.48 91.77
CA LEU A 655 -24.01 -12.70 92.19
C LEU A 655 -23.19 -13.54 93.17
N ALA A 656 -21.91 -13.77 92.88
CA ALA A 656 -21.05 -14.59 93.72
C ALA A 656 -19.81 -13.77 94.07
N LEU A 657 -19.49 -13.68 95.37
CA LEU A 657 -18.40 -12.86 95.89
C LEU A 657 -17.52 -13.68 96.84
N ASP A 658 -16.23 -13.79 96.53
CA ASP A 658 -15.26 -14.53 97.34
C ASP A 658 -14.56 -13.62 98.36
N GLU A 659 -14.84 -13.83 99.64
CA GLU A 659 -14.27 -13.12 100.81
C GLU A 659 -14.24 -11.58 100.69
N PRO A 660 -15.35 -10.89 100.33
CA PRO A 660 -15.35 -9.44 100.16
C PRO A 660 -15.20 -8.68 101.49
N THR A 661 -15.21 -9.37 102.64
CA THR A 661 -15.13 -8.76 103.97
C THR A 661 -13.74 -8.87 104.62
N ALA A 662 -12.77 -9.50 103.96
CA ALA A 662 -11.47 -9.84 104.56
C ALA A 662 -10.63 -8.62 104.98
N SER A 663 -10.84 -7.47 104.33
CA SER A 663 -10.14 -6.21 104.53
C SER A 663 -10.89 -5.23 105.45
N LEU A 664 -12.05 -5.63 106.00
CA LEU A 664 -12.90 -4.77 106.82
C LEU A 664 -12.69 -5.04 108.31
N ASP A 665 -12.69 -3.97 109.09
CA ASP A 665 -12.68 -3.99 110.56
C ASP A 665 -14.09 -4.25 111.13
N GLN A 666 -14.16 -4.69 112.39
CA GLN A 666 -15.41 -5.12 113.03
C GLN A 666 -16.57 -4.09 112.93
N PRO A 667 -16.35 -2.77 113.09
CA PRO A 667 -17.42 -1.78 112.90
C PRO A 667 -17.94 -1.72 111.46
N ARG A 668 -17.06 -1.88 110.46
CA ARG A 668 -17.46 -1.91 109.04
C ARG A 668 -18.10 -3.23 108.65
N ILE A 669 -17.68 -4.35 109.26
CA ILE A 669 -18.35 -5.64 109.12
C ILE A 669 -19.80 -5.54 109.65
N GLN A 670 -20.01 -4.89 110.80
CA GLN A 670 -21.36 -4.63 111.30
C GLN A 670 -22.15 -3.67 110.39
N ALA A 671 -21.49 -2.68 109.79
CA ALA A 671 -22.10 -1.78 108.80
C ALA A 671 -22.46 -2.47 107.46
N LEU A 672 -22.01 -3.70 107.21
CA LEU A 672 -22.50 -4.50 106.07
C LEU A 672 -23.91 -5.03 106.29
N ALA A 673 -24.38 -5.14 107.54
CA ALA A 673 -25.65 -5.78 107.83
C ALA A 673 -26.83 -5.15 107.06
N PRO A 674 -27.00 -3.82 107.01
CA PRO A 674 -28.08 -3.20 106.24
C PRO A 674 -27.96 -3.39 104.72
N VAL A 675 -26.73 -3.60 104.20
CA VAL A 675 -26.52 -3.87 102.77
C VAL A 675 -26.77 -5.33 102.43
N LEU A 676 -26.42 -6.24 103.33
CA LEU A 676 -26.82 -7.65 103.20
C LEU A 676 -28.34 -7.79 103.31
N GLU A 677 -29.00 -7.01 104.16
CA GLU A 677 -30.47 -6.91 104.19
C GLU A 677 -31.02 -6.37 102.87
N LYS A 678 -30.41 -5.32 102.29
CA LYS A 678 -30.83 -4.81 100.99
C LYS A 678 -30.60 -5.80 99.86
N LEU A 679 -29.49 -6.53 99.90
CA LEU A 679 -29.20 -7.64 98.99
C LEU A 679 -30.20 -8.78 99.15
N ARG A 680 -30.62 -9.07 100.38
CA ARG A 680 -31.67 -10.05 100.68
C ARG A 680 -33.03 -9.60 100.11
N GLU A 681 -33.38 -8.32 100.26
CA GLU A 681 -34.58 -7.75 99.63
C GLU A 681 -34.53 -7.87 98.10
N LEU A 682 -33.40 -7.49 97.49
CA LEU A 682 -33.18 -7.60 96.05
C LEU A 682 -33.23 -9.07 95.58
N SER A 683 -32.64 -9.96 96.36
CA SER A 683 -32.65 -11.41 96.16
C SER A 683 -34.06 -11.98 96.17
N THR A 684 -34.88 -11.58 97.15
CA THR A 684 -36.27 -12.01 97.29
C THR A 684 -37.17 -11.41 96.20
N ALA A 685 -37.03 -10.11 95.92
CA ALA A 685 -37.90 -9.39 94.99
C ALA A 685 -37.61 -9.71 93.51
N LYS A 686 -36.35 -9.97 93.17
CA LYS A 686 -35.90 -10.16 91.77
C LYS A 686 -35.42 -11.58 91.46
N GLY A 687 -35.49 -12.51 92.41
CA GLY A 687 -35.03 -13.89 92.21
C GLY A 687 -33.51 -14.04 92.06
N LEU A 688 -32.73 -13.04 92.48
CA LEU A 688 -31.27 -13.05 92.48
C LEU A 688 -30.74 -14.03 93.53
N GLN A 689 -29.86 -14.95 93.17
CA GLN A 689 -29.13 -15.79 94.10
C GLN A 689 -27.77 -15.13 94.40
N CYS A 690 -27.49 -14.84 95.66
CA CYS A 690 -26.24 -14.21 96.08
C CYS A 690 -25.39 -15.18 96.90
N LEU A 691 -24.24 -15.61 96.39
CA LEU A 691 -23.30 -16.49 97.09
C LEU A 691 -22.18 -15.65 97.70
N LEU A 692 -22.08 -15.64 99.03
CA LEU A 692 -21.05 -14.91 99.75
C LEU A 692 -20.11 -15.88 100.48
N VAL A 693 -18.85 -15.94 100.06
CA VAL A 693 -17.83 -16.63 100.85
C VAL A 693 -17.35 -15.68 101.95
N THR A 694 -17.39 -16.09 103.20
CA THR A 694 -16.88 -15.27 104.30
C THR A 694 -16.47 -16.11 105.51
N HIS A 695 -15.58 -15.58 106.35
CA HIS A 695 -15.26 -16.12 107.66
C HIS A 695 -15.98 -15.36 108.80
N ALA A 696 -16.77 -14.33 108.46
CA ALA A 696 -17.48 -13.48 109.41
C ALA A 696 -18.74 -14.19 109.94
N THR A 697 -18.57 -15.07 110.92
CA THR A 697 -19.66 -15.85 111.55
C THR A 697 -20.69 -14.98 112.25
N ASN A 698 -20.32 -13.76 112.65
CA ASN A 698 -21.23 -12.76 113.21
C ASN A 698 -22.32 -12.29 112.22
N LEU A 699 -22.14 -12.50 110.92
CA LEU A 699 -23.12 -12.18 109.88
C LEU A 699 -24.07 -13.34 109.56
N SER A 700 -23.86 -14.52 110.14
CA SER A 700 -24.63 -15.76 109.87
C SER A 700 -26.16 -15.57 109.90
N HIS A 701 -26.67 -14.77 110.84
CA HIS A 701 -28.10 -14.49 111.01
C HIS A 701 -28.75 -13.71 109.85
N LEU A 702 -27.97 -13.12 108.94
CA LEU A 702 -28.46 -12.34 107.80
C LEU A 702 -28.63 -13.19 106.54
N PHE A 703 -28.04 -14.38 106.52
CA PHE A 703 -28.13 -15.31 105.39
C PHE A 703 -29.39 -16.17 105.51
N GLU A 704 -30.03 -16.45 104.37
CA GLU A 704 -31.19 -17.35 104.30
C GLU A 704 -30.76 -18.82 104.41
N SER A 705 -29.54 -19.12 103.98
CA SER A 705 -28.89 -20.40 104.18
C SER A 705 -27.38 -20.23 104.33
N ALA A 706 -26.76 -21.16 105.05
CA ALA A 706 -25.31 -21.21 105.20
C ALA A 706 -24.81 -22.63 104.94
N ILE A 707 -23.69 -22.73 104.23
CA ILE A 707 -22.97 -23.98 103.98
C ILE A 707 -21.66 -23.88 104.74
N GLU A 708 -21.51 -24.71 105.77
CA GLU A 708 -20.28 -24.78 106.56
C GLU A 708 -19.32 -25.80 105.97
N LEU A 709 -18.07 -25.38 105.75
CA LEU A 709 -17.00 -26.20 105.23
C LEU A 709 -15.99 -26.51 106.34
N GLU A 710 -15.90 -27.79 106.69
CA GLU A 710 -14.88 -28.29 107.62
C GLU A 710 -13.48 -28.31 106.97
N ALA A 711 -12.43 -28.12 107.78
CA ALA A 711 -11.04 -28.23 107.33
C ALA A 711 -10.74 -29.63 106.75
N PRO A 712 -9.90 -29.74 105.69
CA PRO A 712 -9.60 -31.02 105.05
C PRO A 712 -9.07 -32.10 106.01
N GLU A 713 -8.33 -31.68 107.04
CA GLU A 713 -7.69 -32.52 108.05
C GLU A 713 -8.69 -33.22 108.99
N LEU A 714 -9.89 -32.63 109.18
CA LEU A 714 -10.94 -33.17 110.06
C LEU A 714 -11.86 -34.19 109.36
N ARG A 715 -11.86 -34.23 108.03
CA ARG A 715 -12.82 -35.03 107.23
C ARG A 715 -12.61 -36.54 107.30
N HIS A 716 -11.49 -36.99 107.86
CA HIS A 716 -11.15 -38.40 108.03
C HIS A 716 -11.40 -38.93 109.46
N VAL A 717 -11.81 -38.09 110.41
CA VAL A 717 -12.00 -38.51 111.81
C VAL A 717 -13.41 -39.07 112.07
N GLN A 718 -14.43 -38.73 111.27
CA GLN A 718 -15.82 -39.13 111.51
C GLN A 718 -16.31 -40.38 110.73
N ARG A 719 -15.41 -41.22 110.18
CA ARG A 719 -15.77 -42.55 109.63
C ARG A 719 -15.14 -43.72 110.39
N ALA A 720 -14.83 -43.51 111.67
CA ALA A 720 -14.52 -44.57 112.62
C ALA A 720 -15.38 -44.34 113.88
N GLY A 721 -16.63 -44.78 113.81
CA GLY A 721 -17.62 -44.73 114.87
C GLY A 721 -18.78 -45.63 114.48
#